data_AF-A0A2N1VZB7-F1
#
_entry.id   AF-A0A2N1VZB7-F1
#
_cell.length_a   1.000
_cell.length_b   1.000
_cell.length_c   1.000
_cell.angle_alpha   90.00
_cell.angle_beta   90.00
_cell.angle_gamma   90.00
#
_symmetry.space_group_name_H-M   'P 1'
#
loop_
_entity.id
_entity.type
_entity.pdbx_description
1 polymer ?
#
loop_
_entity_poly.entity_id
_entity_poly.type
_entity_poly.pdbx_seq_one_letter_code
_entity_poly.pdbx_strand_id
1 'polypeptide(L)'
;MKFYSGVLFLLLLIYIDVSAQKNLTSLEIIKSDFNKGLLNRDEALLQKLYSLNNSPELNNKYISKIPSKCGTEIIAEYYRNINTLDYNTKIKADALFSEQRAKQLAEFKYYSPSGKFELSYTTSGTNAVPINDSNNNNVPDFVEKIGSYFDYVWWFTIDSLGYEAPPITSGTFRIEFKNMEYYGYTEPVNWPGKDTKIVMHNNFTGFPSNDDPEGDILGAAKVTALHEFKHSLQFVSNSWNDGEGWLLELDATWMEDIGYDEVNDYYNYLSSSQIGTPGRSLDDSDGYEDCIFMHYLTQKFGNKFNLDFWNSRKNNTDQNVFNTINKTLLQYGSTLSESLPEYFVWNYLCGNNYLNGLTTYEEAENYPTPATCGVLNQFPTSTSGCAIKYFGANNIVFSKFDFPGIFSFDISALNGPFSLAVITKTINASPEINYFNPSQTNKFFKLASQMNQLENLIIIPVVNSQLDLDYSYYLKFNPFQAALFTHSPVKDVEQATDLEINVKVETPLNIAKTDSLQLFWGTDGIDFKHLHMSPKNIENEFTATITIPQNEIRIFYYFSIYDSSGIYLFHPSQGSVSPFTFFVGTDTVPPVIELHNLSGELSKYNFPHQIVAKIYDNISVDSAFVEFKINNGITNKTDLKVSKDSIYIAELNLNSDQLSVGDILNYRIKSVDGASKKNVKYSPETEYKSIKIVEGYKFSSTPNLFISDNNFPSEKDTITITEDFIISDVDFLIEVQHNRLSDLEMKLKTPHSSAKSIFERPGIGTENRIINPIILFDQSAAFSIESFGISGTGQSAMYYRPLNIDLDSYIGKNAKGNWILNVYDKETGEQGYVKNWSLIMRHDNMTHAEYNTGILNNYRLENNYPNPFNPTTKITYEIGARSEVDLSVFDILGNKLKTLVSGIQAAGVYTIQFNADNIASGVYLYTLKTGNFVATKKLLLLK
;
A
#
# COMPACT_ATOMS: atom_id res chain seq x y z
N MET A 1 -11.25 8.28 -54.85
CA MET A 1 -11.80 8.42 -53.48
C MET A 1 -10.77 8.96 -52.47
N LYS A 2 -9.89 9.90 -52.88
CA LYS A 2 -8.83 10.51 -52.05
C LYS A 2 -8.89 12.05 -52.03
N PHE A 3 -10.08 12.62 -52.20
CA PHE A 3 -10.30 14.08 -52.20
C PHE A 3 -11.31 14.56 -51.14
N TYR A 4 -11.92 13.65 -50.36
CA TYR A 4 -12.94 13.98 -49.37
C TYR A 4 -12.49 13.89 -47.91
N SER A 5 -11.24 13.50 -47.63
CA SER A 5 -10.72 13.36 -46.25
C SER A 5 -9.98 14.61 -45.72
N GLY A 6 -9.42 15.45 -46.60
CA GLY A 6 -8.72 16.68 -46.18
C GLY A 6 -9.67 17.84 -45.84
N VAL A 7 -10.80 17.94 -46.54
CA VAL A 7 -11.80 19.02 -46.31
C VAL A 7 -12.64 18.73 -45.07
N LEU A 8 -12.91 17.46 -44.74
CA LEU A 8 -13.64 17.10 -43.52
C LEU A 8 -12.80 17.29 -42.24
N PHE A 9 -11.47 17.11 -42.32
CA PHE A 9 -10.56 17.33 -41.19
C PHE A 9 -10.30 18.82 -40.94
N LEU A 10 -10.21 19.64 -42.00
CA LEU A 10 -10.17 21.09 -41.87
C LEU A 10 -11.51 21.66 -41.35
N LEU A 11 -12.65 21.13 -41.81
CA LEU A 11 -13.96 21.54 -41.32
C LEU A 11 -14.22 21.08 -39.88
N LEU A 12 -13.72 19.91 -39.44
CA LEU A 12 -13.82 19.50 -38.03
C LEU A 12 -12.94 20.35 -37.10
N LEU A 13 -11.73 20.74 -37.53
CA LEU A 13 -10.87 21.66 -36.77
C LEU A 13 -11.51 23.06 -36.67
N ILE A 14 -12.16 23.54 -37.74
CA ILE A 14 -12.90 24.81 -37.74
C ILE A 14 -14.21 24.70 -36.92
N TYR A 15 -14.87 23.54 -36.88
CA TYR A 15 -16.10 23.35 -36.09
C TYR A 15 -15.85 23.17 -34.59
N ILE A 16 -14.71 22.59 -34.20
CA ILE A 16 -14.29 22.50 -32.79
C ILE A 16 -13.93 23.89 -32.26
N ASP A 17 -13.24 24.72 -33.06
CA ASP A 17 -12.84 26.09 -32.69
C ASP A 17 -14.06 27.02 -32.49
N VAL A 18 -15.11 26.89 -33.30
CA VAL A 18 -16.33 27.72 -33.18
C VAL A 18 -17.23 27.29 -32.01
N SER A 19 -17.14 26.04 -31.56
CA SER A 19 -17.92 25.55 -30.40
C SER A 19 -17.29 25.90 -29.05
N ALA A 20 -15.96 26.07 -28.99
CA ALA A 20 -15.20 26.43 -27.79
C ALA A 20 -15.24 27.94 -27.46
N GLN A 21 -15.54 28.80 -28.44
CA GLN A 21 -15.63 30.26 -28.27
C GLN A 21 -16.84 30.77 -27.46
N LYS A 22 -17.65 29.91 -26.84
CA LYS A 22 -18.94 30.35 -26.28
C LYS A 22 -18.85 31.11 -24.95
N ASN A 23 -17.78 30.97 -24.17
CA ASN A 23 -17.64 31.56 -22.83
C ASN A 23 -16.20 32.10 -22.56
N LEU A 24 -15.65 32.94 -23.45
CA LEU A 24 -14.34 33.58 -23.23
C LEU A 24 -14.49 35.10 -23.12
N THR A 25 -13.70 35.71 -22.25
CA THR A 25 -13.54 37.16 -22.10
C THR A 25 -12.84 37.76 -23.32
N SER A 26 -12.98 39.08 -23.49
CA SER A 26 -12.27 39.83 -24.54
C SER A 26 -10.75 39.62 -24.42
N LEU A 27 -10.25 39.61 -23.17
CA LEU A 27 -8.83 39.43 -22.86
C LEU A 27 -8.31 38.05 -23.26
N GLU A 28 -9.01 36.97 -22.93
CA GLU A 28 -8.60 35.61 -23.29
C GLU A 28 -8.51 35.41 -24.81
N ILE A 29 -9.47 35.95 -25.56
CA ILE A 29 -9.48 35.85 -27.03
C ILE A 29 -8.31 36.65 -27.62
N ILE A 30 -8.07 37.87 -27.11
CA ILE A 30 -6.96 38.71 -27.56
C ILE A 30 -5.60 38.06 -27.22
N LYS A 31 -5.45 37.53 -25.99
CA LYS A 31 -4.23 36.83 -25.51
C LYS A 31 -3.96 35.60 -26.38
N SER A 32 -5.00 34.81 -26.71
CA SER A 32 -4.88 33.68 -27.66
C SER A 32 -4.35 34.13 -29.03
N ASP A 33 -4.92 35.18 -29.62
CA ASP A 33 -4.53 35.63 -30.96
C ASP A 33 -3.14 36.27 -30.98
N PHE A 34 -2.76 36.98 -29.90
CA PHE A 34 -1.39 37.45 -29.69
C PHE A 34 -0.40 36.28 -29.61
N ASN A 35 -0.69 35.26 -28.80
CA ASN A 35 0.14 34.06 -28.66
C ASN A 35 0.26 33.26 -29.96
N LYS A 36 -0.76 33.29 -30.83
CA LYS A 36 -0.75 32.70 -32.18
C LYS A 36 0.00 33.56 -33.21
N GLY A 37 0.49 34.74 -32.84
CA GLY A 37 1.16 35.69 -33.74
C GLY A 37 0.22 36.40 -34.72
N LEU A 38 -1.09 36.39 -34.46
CA LEU A 38 -2.11 37.07 -35.27
C LEU A 38 -2.24 38.57 -34.95
N LEU A 39 -1.74 38.98 -33.79
CA LEU A 39 -1.61 40.36 -33.36
C LEU A 39 -0.15 40.62 -32.95
N ASN A 40 0.37 41.80 -33.26
CA ASN A 40 1.57 42.27 -32.58
C ASN A 40 1.22 42.90 -31.22
N ARG A 41 2.24 43.21 -30.41
CA ARG A 41 2.08 43.76 -29.04
C ARG A 41 1.23 45.03 -29.01
N ASP A 42 1.52 45.99 -29.89
CA ASP A 42 0.83 47.27 -29.95
C ASP A 42 -0.63 47.11 -30.40
N GLU A 43 -0.89 46.22 -31.36
CA GLU A 43 -2.24 45.87 -31.81
C GLU A 43 -3.04 45.18 -30.70
N ALA A 44 -2.43 44.23 -29.99
CA ALA A 44 -3.06 43.54 -28.87
C ALA A 44 -3.44 44.51 -27.76
N LEU A 45 -2.50 45.37 -27.34
CA LEU A 45 -2.76 46.39 -26.32
C LEU A 45 -3.89 47.34 -26.71
N LEU A 46 -3.93 47.82 -27.97
CA LEU A 46 -5.03 48.66 -28.43
C LEU A 46 -6.38 47.96 -28.38
N GLN A 47 -6.46 46.68 -28.77
CA GLN A 47 -7.70 45.93 -28.69
C GLN A 47 -8.17 45.73 -27.25
N LYS A 48 -7.26 45.50 -26.29
CA LYS A 48 -7.59 45.47 -24.85
C LYS A 48 -8.09 46.84 -24.36
N LEU A 49 -7.44 47.94 -24.76
CA LEU A 49 -7.88 49.30 -24.39
C LEU A 49 -9.23 49.67 -25.00
N TYR A 50 -9.51 49.17 -26.21
CA TYR A 50 -10.80 49.34 -26.87
C TYR A 50 -11.92 48.57 -26.19
N SER A 51 -11.65 47.38 -25.66
CA SER A 51 -12.64 46.60 -24.90
C SER A 51 -13.02 47.29 -23.59
N LEU A 52 -12.04 47.83 -22.85
CA LEU A 52 -12.28 48.64 -21.65
C LEU A 52 -13.17 49.86 -21.87
N ASN A 53 -13.19 50.37 -23.11
CA ASN A 53 -13.86 51.61 -23.47
C ASN A 53 -15.13 51.43 -24.30
N ASN A 54 -15.58 50.20 -24.54
CA ASN A 54 -16.65 49.89 -25.50
C ASN A 54 -16.44 50.64 -26.83
N SER A 55 -15.18 50.69 -27.29
CA SER A 55 -14.80 51.47 -28.47
C SER A 55 -15.38 50.83 -29.73
N PRO A 56 -15.91 51.63 -30.68
CA PRO A 56 -16.31 51.10 -31.99
C PRO A 56 -15.13 50.56 -32.80
N GLU A 57 -13.88 50.82 -32.37
CA GLU A 57 -12.66 50.27 -32.98
C GLU A 57 -12.28 48.87 -32.46
N LEU A 58 -13.00 48.35 -31.45
CA LEU A 58 -12.87 46.96 -31.02
C LEU A 58 -13.32 46.03 -32.13
N ASN A 59 -12.48 45.07 -32.51
CA ASN A 59 -12.85 44.08 -33.51
C ASN A 59 -14.00 43.20 -32.98
N ASN A 60 -15.04 43.02 -33.80
CA ASN A 60 -16.22 42.21 -33.45
C ASN A 60 -15.90 40.80 -32.93
N LYS A 61 -14.77 40.21 -33.33
CA LYS A 61 -14.36 38.88 -32.84
C LYS A 61 -13.90 38.87 -31.36
N TYR A 62 -13.52 40.03 -30.83
CA TYR A 62 -13.06 40.19 -29.45
C TYR A 62 -14.14 40.72 -28.52
N ILE A 63 -15.37 40.98 -28.99
CA ILE A 63 -16.47 41.39 -28.13
C ILE A 63 -16.87 40.20 -27.26
N SER A 64 -16.66 40.30 -25.95
CA SER A 64 -17.05 39.23 -25.03
C SER A 64 -18.58 39.12 -24.90
N LYS A 65 -19.00 37.93 -24.49
CA LYS A 65 -20.37 37.62 -24.09
C LYS A 65 -20.53 37.43 -22.59
N ILE A 66 -19.41 37.48 -21.85
CA ILE A 66 -19.37 37.36 -20.39
C ILE A 66 -18.63 38.57 -19.81
N PRO A 67 -19.03 39.05 -18.63
CA PRO A 67 -18.29 40.13 -17.97
C PRO A 67 -16.87 39.70 -17.58
N SER A 68 -15.97 40.67 -17.51
CA SER A 68 -14.61 40.52 -16.99
C SER A 68 -14.51 41.18 -15.61
N LYS A 69 -13.58 40.73 -14.77
CA LYS A 69 -13.45 41.24 -13.40
C LYS A 69 -12.81 42.63 -13.37
N CYS A 70 -11.50 42.72 -13.60
CA CYS A 70 -10.76 43.97 -13.53
C CYS A 70 -10.19 44.43 -14.88
N GLY A 71 -10.22 45.74 -15.13
CA GLY A 71 -9.55 46.36 -16.28
C GLY A 71 -8.19 47.02 -15.93
N THR A 72 -7.80 47.05 -14.66
CA THR A 72 -6.57 47.72 -14.19
C THR A 72 -5.32 47.14 -14.78
N GLU A 73 -5.24 45.82 -14.98
CA GLU A 73 -4.10 45.18 -15.62
C GLU A 73 -3.78 45.79 -17.00
N ILE A 74 -4.82 46.09 -17.78
CA ILE A 74 -4.70 46.71 -19.11
C ILE A 74 -4.09 48.12 -18.99
N ILE A 75 -4.55 48.88 -17.99
CA ILE A 75 -4.03 50.21 -17.69
C ILE A 75 -2.56 50.13 -17.27
N ALA A 76 -2.23 49.20 -16.38
CA ALA A 76 -0.88 48.98 -15.91
C ALA A 76 0.06 48.56 -17.07
N GLU A 77 -0.39 47.66 -17.95
CA GLU A 77 0.33 47.27 -19.17
C GLU A 77 0.61 48.47 -20.06
N TYR A 78 -0.37 49.36 -20.28
CA TYR A 78 -0.19 50.58 -21.06
C TYR A 78 0.90 51.47 -20.47
N TYR A 79 0.81 51.82 -19.19
CA TYR A 79 1.76 52.75 -18.56
C TYR A 79 3.17 52.17 -18.42
N ARG A 80 3.31 50.85 -18.20
CA ARG A 80 4.63 50.18 -18.23
C ARG A 80 5.30 50.28 -19.60
N ASN A 81 4.50 50.23 -20.67
CA ASN A 81 5.01 50.19 -22.04
C ASN A 81 5.02 51.55 -22.76
N ILE A 82 4.45 52.62 -22.17
CA ILE A 82 4.17 53.91 -22.83
C ILE A 82 5.37 54.56 -23.56
N ASN A 83 6.59 54.28 -23.10
CA ASN A 83 7.83 54.81 -23.71
C ASN A 83 8.37 53.94 -24.86
N THR A 84 7.80 52.76 -25.07
CA THR A 84 8.22 51.77 -26.07
C THR A 84 7.15 51.48 -27.15
N LEU A 85 5.95 52.07 -27.02
CA LEU A 85 4.87 51.94 -28.00
C LEU A 85 5.15 52.78 -29.25
N ASP A 86 4.62 52.35 -30.40
CA ASP A 86 4.59 53.15 -31.61
C ASP A 86 3.85 54.47 -31.38
N TYR A 87 4.30 55.52 -32.06
CA TYR A 87 3.72 56.86 -31.91
C TYR A 87 2.22 56.91 -32.21
N ASN A 88 1.74 56.16 -33.21
CA ASN A 88 0.32 56.13 -33.54
C ASN A 88 -0.49 55.35 -32.50
N THR A 89 0.08 54.26 -31.98
CA THR A 89 -0.51 53.47 -30.89
C THR A 89 -0.71 54.36 -29.66
N LYS A 90 0.31 55.12 -29.29
CA LYS A 90 0.27 56.03 -28.16
C LYS A 90 -0.81 57.10 -28.31
N ILE A 91 -0.92 57.75 -29.47
CA ILE A 91 -1.96 58.76 -29.72
C ILE A 91 -3.36 58.15 -29.57
N LYS A 92 -3.58 56.96 -30.13
CA LYS A 92 -4.87 56.27 -30.04
C LYS A 92 -5.22 55.89 -28.60
N ALA A 93 -4.24 55.39 -27.85
CA ALA A 93 -4.40 55.06 -26.44
C ALA A 93 -4.68 56.31 -25.59
N ASP A 94 -3.87 57.37 -25.70
CA ASP A 94 -4.05 58.63 -24.97
C ASP A 94 -5.42 59.27 -25.24
N ALA A 95 -5.95 59.14 -26.46
CA ALA A 95 -7.28 59.63 -26.80
C ALA A 95 -8.41 58.95 -26.00
N LEU A 96 -8.22 57.70 -25.57
CA LEU A 96 -9.20 56.97 -24.75
C LEU A 96 -9.29 57.52 -23.32
N PHE A 97 -8.19 58.07 -22.80
CA PHE A 97 -8.05 58.55 -21.42
C PHE A 97 -8.22 60.07 -21.24
N SER A 98 -8.39 60.81 -22.32
CA SER A 98 -8.36 62.28 -22.28
C SER A 98 -9.48 62.92 -21.42
N GLU A 99 -9.12 63.95 -20.63
CA GLU A 99 -10.03 64.76 -19.79
C GLU A 99 -11.23 65.35 -20.58
N GLN A 100 -11.09 65.53 -21.89
CA GLN A 100 -12.15 66.05 -22.76
C GLN A 100 -13.35 65.10 -22.86
N ARG A 101 -13.14 63.79 -22.67
CA ARG A 101 -14.20 62.76 -22.63
C ARG A 101 -14.83 62.65 -21.24
N ALA A 102 -14.03 62.75 -20.16
CA ALA A 102 -14.52 62.75 -18.78
C ALA A 102 -15.50 63.91 -18.48
N LYS A 103 -15.27 65.10 -19.05
CA LYS A 103 -16.19 66.25 -18.94
C LYS A 103 -17.53 66.09 -19.67
N GLN A 104 -17.67 65.12 -20.58
CA GLN A 104 -18.94 64.85 -21.27
C GLN A 104 -19.79 63.79 -20.56
N LEU A 105 -19.30 63.14 -19.51
CA LEU A 105 -19.87 61.89 -18.98
C LEU A 105 -20.51 61.99 -17.59
N ALA A 106 -20.36 63.09 -16.85
CA ALA A 106 -20.94 63.24 -15.50
C ALA A 106 -21.84 64.47 -15.39
N GLU A 107 -23.09 64.26 -14.98
CA GLU A 107 -24.11 65.31 -14.81
C GLU A 107 -24.22 65.73 -13.34
N PHE A 108 -24.00 64.80 -12.42
CA PHE A 108 -24.16 64.99 -10.98
C PHE A 108 -22.90 64.57 -10.21
N LYS A 109 -22.74 65.14 -9.01
CA LYS A 109 -21.67 64.83 -8.06
C LYS A 109 -22.26 64.54 -6.69
N TYR A 110 -21.76 63.50 -6.05
CA TYR A 110 -22.07 63.13 -4.67
C TYR A 110 -20.77 62.99 -3.88
N TYR A 111 -20.76 63.43 -2.63
CA TYR A 111 -19.63 63.25 -1.72
C TYR A 111 -19.99 62.19 -0.71
N SER A 112 -19.07 61.25 -0.45
CA SER A 112 -19.29 60.22 0.57
C SER A 112 -19.54 60.84 1.95
N PRO A 113 -20.21 60.13 2.88
CA PRO A 113 -20.44 60.61 4.24
C PRO A 113 -19.19 61.15 4.96
N SER A 114 -18.01 60.54 4.74
CA SER A 114 -16.75 61.01 5.31
C SER A 114 -16.15 62.23 4.59
N GLY A 115 -16.69 62.61 3.43
CA GLY A 115 -16.18 63.66 2.54
C GLY A 115 -14.86 63.34 1.84
N LYS A 116 -14.38 62.09 1.90
CA LYS A 116 -13.10 61.68 1.29
C LYS A 116 -13.24 61.38 -0.20
N PHE A 117 -14.40 60.90 -0.61
CA PHE A 117 -14.66 60.45 -1.98
C PHE A 117 -15.65 61.38 -2.70
N GLU A 118 -15.37 61.65 -3.97
CA GLU A 118 -16.27 62.34 -4.90
C GLU A 118 -16.71 61.33 -5.97
N LEU A 119 -18.02 61.06 -6.02
CA LEU A 119 -18.65 60.17 -6.98
C LEU A 119 -19.31 60.99 -8.10
N SER A 120 -18.89 60.76 -9.33
CA SER A 120 -19.40 61.45 -10.53
C SER A 120 -20.29 60.51 -11.36
N TYR A 121 -21.55 60.88 -11.58
CA TYR A 121 -22.57 59.99 -12.19
C TYR A 121 -23.54 60.72 -13.13
N THR A 122 -24.31 59.94 -13.90
CA THR A 122 -25.48 60.41 -14.67
C THR A 122 -26.70 59.56 -14.35
N THR A 123 -27.89 60.11 -14.56
CA THR A 123 -29.17 59.39 -14.42
C THR A 123 -29.83 59.12 -15.77
N SER A 124 -29.18 59.53 -16.87
CA SER A 124 -29.62 59.32 -18.24
C SER A 124 -28.46 58.95 -19.17
N GLY A 125 -28.78 58.45 -20.36
CA GLY A 125 -27.81 57.97 -21.33
C GLY A 125 -27.27 56.57 -21.02
N THR A 126 -26.24 56.14 -21.76
CA THR A 126 -25.72 54.76 -21.66
C THR A 126 -25.01 54.48 -20.33
N ASN A 127 -24.51 55.50 -19.63
CA ASN A 127 -23.78 55.36 -18.36
C ASN A 127 -24.65 55.62 -17.13
N ALA A 128 -25.97 55.70 -17.31
CA ALA A 128 -26.90 55.98 -16.22
C ALA A 128 -26.79 54.94 -15.10
N VAL A 129 -26.69 55.39 -13.86
CA VAL A 129 -26.79 54.53 -12.68
C VAL A 129 -28.28 54.19 -12.39
N PRO A 130 -28.59 53.14 -11.61
CA PRO A 130 -29.95 52.87 -11.15
C PRO A 130 -30.55 54.11 -10.48
N ILE A 131 -31.73 54.53 -10.92
CA ILE A 131 -32.33 55.83 -10.56
C ILE A 131 -33.22 55.81 -9.30
N ASN A 132 -33.32 54.66 -8.63
CA ASN A 132 -34.15 54.56 -7.43
C ASN A 132 -33.60 55.47 -6.34
N ASP A 133 -34.47 56.29 -5.76
CA ASP A 133 -34.18 57.22 -4.65
C ASP A 133 -35.33 57.09 -3.65
N SER A 134 -35.12 56.25 -2.63
CA SER A 134 -36.15 55.90 -1.66
C SER A 134 -36.39 57.01 -0.64
N ASN A 135 -35.39 57.86 -0.41
CA ASN A 135 -35.43 58.93 0.59
C ASN A 135 -35.80 60.31 0.00
N ASN A 136 -35.92 60.41 -1.34
CA ASN A 136 -36.25 61.59 -2.12
C ASN A 136 -35.27 62.76 -1.92
N ASN A 137 -33.98 62.47 -1.71
CA ASN A 137 -32.95 63.50 -1.58
C ASN A 137 -32.32 63.94 -2.93
N ASN A 138 -32.80 63.38 -4.04
CA ASN A 138 -32.31 63.55 -5.41
C ASN A 138 -30.92 62.93 -5.68
N VAL A 139 -30.48 62.01 -4.81
CA VAL A 139 -29.31 61.17 -5.02
C VAL A 139 -29.80 59.72 -5.12
N PRO A 140 -29.43 58.96 -6.17
CA PRO A 140 -29.85 57.57 -6.24
C PRO A 140 -29.28 56.73 -5.09
N ASP A 141 -30.11 55.85 -4.50
CA ASP A 141 -29.74 55.00 -3.36
C ASP A 141 -28.47 54.18 -3.65
N PHE A 142 -28.30 53.76 -4.91
CA PHE A 142 -27.11 53.04 -5.39
C PHE A 142 -25.82 53.85 -5.24
N VAL A 143 -25.86 55.15 -5.56
CA VAL A 143 -24.70 56.05 -5.42
C VAL A 143 -24.38 56.30 -3.96
N GLU A 144 -25.41 56.48 -3.12
CA GLU A 144 -25.22 56.65 -1.67
C GLU A 144 -24.56 55.43 -1.04
N LYS A 145 -25.03 54.23 -1.40
CA LYS A 145 -24.46 52.95 -0.94
C LYS A 145 -22.99 52.81 -1.32
N ILE A 146 -22.64 53.04 -2.59
CA ILE A 146 -21.25 52.96 -3.03
C ILE A 146 -20.38 53.99 -2.31
N GLY A 147 -20.88 55.21 -2.09
CA GLY A 147 -20.18 56.20 -1.29
C GLY A 147 -19.87 55.71 0.13
N SER A 148 -20.81 55.03 0.77
CA SER A 148 -20.60 54.42 2.10
C SER A 148 -19.62 53.23 2.07
N TYR A 149 -19.61 52.44 0.99
CA TYR A 149 -18.66 51.35 0.82
C TYR A 149 -17.23 51.87 0.69
N PHE A 150 -16.99 52.97 -0.05
CA PHE A 150 -15.66 53.55 -0.12
C PHE A 150 -15.17 54.14 1.22
N ASP A 151 -16.07 54.73 2.02
CA ASP A 151 -15.73 55.17 3.37
C ASP A 151 -15.31 53.99 4.25
N TYR A 152 -16.01 52.85 4.15
CA TYR A 152 -15.62 51.60 4.81
C TYR A 152 -14.28 51.08 4.29
N VAL A 153 -14.09 51.03 2.98
CA VAL A 153 -12.84 50.57 2.33
C VAL A 153 -11.65 51.40 2.80
N TRP A 154 -11.80 52.72 2.91
CA TRP A 154 -10.77 53.60 3.47
C TRP A 154 -10.45 53.22 4.91
N TRP A 155 -11.48 53.14 5.77
CA TRP A 155 -11.30 52.77 7.17
C TRP A 155 -10.63 51.40 7.30
N PHE A 156 -11.08 50.41 6.55
CA PHE A 156 -10.60 49.04 6.60
C PHE A 156 -9.13 48.94 6.16
N THR A 157 -8.81 49.48 4.99
CA THR A 157 -7.45 49.34 4.42
C THR A 157 -6.43 50.28 5.06
N ILE A 158 -6.79 51.55 5.28
CA ILE A 158 -5.85 52.56 5.77
C ILE A 158 -5.85 52.59 7.30
N ASP A 159 -7.01 52.81 7.90
CA ASP A 159 -7.08 53.11 9.34
C ASP A 159 -6.95 51.83 10.19
N SER A 160 -7.45 50.69 9.71
CA SER A 160 -7.42 49.40 10.41
C SER A 160 -6.21 48.54 10.02
N LEU A 161 -6.01 48.26 8.73
CA LEU A 161 -4.89 47.42 8.27
C LEU A 161 -3.56 48.17 8.17
N GLY A 162 -3.56 49.51 8.02
CA GLY A 162 -2.34 50.32 8.06
C GLY A 162 -1.60 50.46 6.73
N TYR A 163 -2.27 50.30 5.59
CA TYR A 163 -1.68 50.59 4.29
C TYR A 163 -1.40 52.09 4.10
N GLU A 164 -0.44 52.42 3.24
CA GLU A 164 -0.14 53.81 2.88
C GLU A 164 -1.26 54.38 2.01
N ALA A 165 -1.86 55.49 2.46
CA ALA A 165 -2.95 56.13 1.75
C ALA A 165 -2.50 56.66 0.37
N PRO A 166 -3.32 56.50 -0.67
CA PRO A 166 -3.04 57.08 -1.98
C PRO A 166 -3.08 58.61 -1.91
N PRO A 167 -2.19 59.31 -2.62
CA PRO A 167 -2.17 60.76 -2.62
C PRO A 167 -3.42 61.30 -3.33
N ILE A 168 -4.05 62.32 -2.74
CA ILE A 168 -5.27 62.95 -3.27
C ILE A 168 -4.94 64.38 -3.69
N THR A 169 -4.51 64.59 -4.94
CA THR A 169 -4.11 65.93 -5.41
C THR A 169 -5.30 66.85 -5.68
N SER A 170 -6.49 66.27 -5.90
CA SER A 170 -7.69 67.02 -6.25
C SER A 170 -8.59 67.42 -5.07
N GLY A 171 -8.18 67.10 -3.85
CA GLY A 171 -8.94 67.35 -2.61
C GLY A 171 -9.83 66.18 -2.17
N THR A 172 -10.37 65.42 -3.13
CA THR A 172 -11.14 64.18 -2.88
C THR A 172 -10.67 63.06 -3.81
N PHE A 173 -10.79 61.81 -3.37
CA PHE A 173 -10.52 60.64 -4.21
C PHE A 173 -11.71 60.44 -5.17
N ARG A 174 -11.45 60.29 -6.47
CA ARG A 174 -12.48 60.36 -7.51
C ARG A 174 -12.98 58.97 -7.91
N ILE A 175 -14.30 58.82 -7.97
CA ILE A 175 -15.00 57.63 -8.45
C ILE A 175 -15.91 58.04 -9.61
N GLU A 176 -15.86 57.30 -10.71
CA GLU A 176 -16.69 57.54 -11.90
C GLU A 176 -17.48 56.28 -12.27
N PHE A 177 -18.66 56.45 -12.88
CA PHE A 177 -19.50 55.34 -13.33
C PHE A 177 -19.56 55.26 -14.86
N LYS A 178 -19.47 54.03 -15.38
CA LYS A 178 -19.47 53.78 -16.81
C LYS A 178 -20.15 52.45 -17.13
N ASN A 179 -20.86 52.40 -18.26
CA ASN A 179 -21.32 51.12 -18.81
C ASN A 179 -20.17 50.46 -19.57
N MET A 180 -19.75 49.28 -19.12
CA MET A 180 -18.58 48.55 -19.62
C MET A 180 -18.72 47.05 -19.33
N GLU A 181 -17.89 46.21 -19.96
CA GLU A 181 -17.92 44.76 -19.68
C GLU A 181 -17.16 44.36 -18.39
N TYR A 182 -16.56 45.32 -17.68
CA TYR A 182 -15.73 45.10 -16.48
C TYR A 182 -16.46 45.51 -15.20
N TYR A 183 -16.14 44.89 -14.04
CA TYR A 183 -16.63 45.38 -12.74
C TYR A 183 -16.09 46.79 -12.48
N GLY A 184 -14.78 46.97 -12.70
CA GLY A 184 -14.07 48.21 -12.42
C GLY A 184 -12.70 48.28 -13.10
N TYR A 185 -12.09 49.45 -12.99
CA TYR A 185 -10.66 49.63 -13.18
C TYR A 185 -10.15 50.89 -12.46
N THR A 186 -8.86 50.87 -12.16
CA THR A 186 -8.11 51.96 -11.54
C THR A 186 -7.17 52.57 -12.56
N GLU A 187 -7.17 53.90 -12.67
CA GLU A 187 -6.27 54.61 -13.57
C GLU A 187 -5.54 55.79 -12.91
N PRO A 188 -4.28 56.09 -13.30
CA PRO A 188 -3.56 57.25 -12.82
C PRO A 188 -4.24 58.55 -13.24
N VAL A 189 -4.42 59.48 -12.29
CA VAL A 189 -4.88 60.86 -12.57
C VAL A 189 -3.74 61.67 -13.19
N ASN A 190 -2.51 61.41 -12.73
CA ASN A 190 -1.31 62.02 -13.26
C ASN A 190 -0.21 60.96 -13.43
N TRP A 191 0.49 60.99 -14.56
CA TRP A 191 1.66 60.15 -14.79
C TRP A 191 2.89 61.04 -15.05
N PRO A 192 4.03 60.83 -14.37
CA PRO A 192 4.38 59.70 -13.49
C PRO A 192 4.01 59.90 -12.00
N GLY A 193 2.93 60.64 -11.71
CA GLY A 193 2.43 60.80 -10.35
C GLY A 193 1.82 59.51 -9.78
N LYS A 194 1.46 59.57 -8.49
CA LYS A 194 0.91 58.43 -7.74
C LYS A 194 -0.58 58.59 -7.43
N ASP A 195 -1.21 59.66 -7.91
CA ASP A 195 -2.63 59.91 -7.74
C ASP A 195 -3.42 59.04 -8.72
N THR A 196 -4.52 58.48 -8.26
CA THR A 196 -5.34 57.50 -8.98
C THR A 196 -6.82 57.83 -8.81
N LYS A 197 -7.61 57.34 -9.74
CA LYS A 197 -9.07 57.35 -9.64
C LYS A 197 -9.61 55.99 -10.03
N ILE A 198 -10.86 55.73 -9.64
CA ILE A 198 -11.53 54.47 -9.92
C ILE A 198 -12.70 54.72 -10.86
N VAL A 199 -12.86 53.86 -11.84
CA VAL A 199 -14.04 53.80 -12.71
C VAL A 199 -14.75 52.48 -12.44
N MET A 200 -16.02 52.53 -12.05
CA MET A 200 -16.84 51.37 -11.73
C MET A 200 -17.95 51.15 -12.76
N HIS A 201 -18.44 49.92 -12.84
CA HIS A 201 -19.63 49.62 -13.62
C HIS A 201 -20.83 50.42 -13.09
N ASN A 202 -21.67 50.92 -13.98
CA ASN A 202 -22.76 51.81 -13.60
C ASN A 202 -23.93 51.11 -12.89
N ASN A 203 -24.12 49.79 -13.04
CA ASN A 203 -25.27 49.09 -12.45
C ASN A 203 -25.10 47.59 -12.11
N PHE A 204 -23.91 47.02 -12.33
CA PHE A 204 -23.58 45.58 -12.20
C PHE A 204 -24.61 44.56 -12.73
N THR A 205 -25.49 44.93 -13.67
CA THR A 205 -26.51 44.01 -14.19
C THR A 205 -25.89 42.99 -15.14
N GLY A 206 -26.15 41.69 -14.89
CA GLY A 206 -25.64 40.60 -15.72
C GLY A 206 -24.26 40.07 -15.33
N PHE A 207 -23.72 40.53 -14.20
CA PHE A 207 -22.50 40.03 -13.59
C PHE A 207 -22.72 38.71 -12.82
N PRO A 208 -21.66 37.93 -12.57
CA PRO A 208 -21.73 36.70 -11.76
C PRO A 208 -22.47 36.88 -10.43
N SER A 209 -23.13 35.81 -10.00
CA SER A 209 -23.80 35.78 -8.69
C SER A 209 -22.78 35.67 -7.56
N ASN A 210 -23.17 36.17 -6.39
CA ASN A 210 -22.39 36.14 -5.15
C ASN A 210 -23.32 35.97 -3.95
N ASP A 211 -22.74 35.77 -2.76
CA ASP A 211 -23.48 35.40 -1.56
C ASP A 211 -23.90 36.60 -0.70
N ASP A 212 -23.73 37.83 -1.21
CA ASP A 212 -23.99 39.03 -0.44
C ASP A 212 -25.48 39.13 0.00
N PRO A 213 -25.76 39.41 1.29
CA PRO A 213 -27.12 39.48 1.81
C PRO A 213 -27.95 40.65 1.27
N GLU A 214 -27.31 41.69 0.69
CA GLU A 214 -27.95 42.81 -0.01
C GLU A 214 -28.17 42.52 -1.51
N GLY A 215 -27.76 41.33 -1.97
CA GLY A 215 -27.98 40.79 -3.31
C GLY A 215 -26.82 41.04 -4.28
N ASP A 216 -26.81 40.27 -5.38
CA ASP A 216 -25.68 40.14 -6.32
C ASP A 216 -25.12 41.50 -6.79
N ILE A 217 -25.99 42.47 -7.09
CA ILE A 217 -25.60 43.79 -7.61
C ILE A 217 -24.81 44.60 -6.59
N LEU A 218 -25.24 44.60 -5.33
CA LEU A 218 -24.57 45.36 -4.27
C LEU A 218 -23.35 44.62 -3.75
N GLY A 219 -23.38 43.28 -3.70
CA GLY A 219 -22.19 42.45 -3.45
C GLY A 219 -21.08 42.73 -4.48
N ALA A 220 -21.41 42.71 -5.77
CA ALA A 220 -20.46 43.05 -6.84
C ALA A 220 -19.89 44.47 -6.67
N ALA A 221 -20.71 45.45 -6.28
CA ALA A 221 -20.26 46.81 -6.02
C ALA A 221 -19.32 46.92 -4.80
N LYS A 222 -19.58 46.19 -3.71
CA LYS A 222 -18.72 46.13 -2.51
C LYS A 222 -17.32 45.62 -2.86
N VAL A 223 -17.24 44.44 -3.48
CA VAL A 223 -15.95 43.83 -3.82
C VAL A 223 -15.20 44.67 -4.84
N THR A 224 -15.87 45.25 -5.83
CA THR A 224 -15.25 46.19 -6.79
C THR A 224 -14.65 47.40 -6.07
N ALA A 225 -15.37 48.00 -5.12
CA ALA A 225 -14.88 49.18 -4.40
C ALA A 225 -13.56 48.86 -3.67
N LEU A 226 -13.47 47.67 -3.06
CA LEU A 226 -12.28 47.24 -2.34
C LEU A 226 -11.14 46.79 -3.28
N HIS A 227 -11.46 46.03 -4.34
CA HIS A 227 -10.51 45.55 -5.35
C HIS A 227 -9.79 46.71 -6.06
N GLU A 228 -10.55 47.67 -6.55
CA GLU A 228 -9.99 48.81 -7.28
C GLU A 228 -9.26 49.78 -6.34
N PHE A 229 -9.76 49.97 -5.12
CA PHE A 229 -9.01 50.75 -4.14
C PHE A 229 -7.70 50.06 -3.76
N LYS A 230 -7.69 48.72 -3.68
CA LYS A 230 -6.47 47.95 -3.44
C LYS A 230 -5.44 48.14 -4.55
N HIS A 231 -5.85 48.21 -5.82
CA HIS A 231 -4.94 48.58 -6.91
C HIS A 231 -4.31 49.97 -6.73
N SER A 232 -5.06 50.92 -6.16
CA SER A 232 -4.51 52.25 -5.81
C SER A 232 -3.40 52.13 -4.76
N LEU A 233 -3.54 51.25 -3.75
CA LEU A 233 -2.51 50.97 -2.73
C LEU A 233 -1.27 50.27 -3.32
N GLN A 234 -1.49 49.31 -4.22
CA GLN A 234 -0.41 48.64 -4.96
C GLN A 234 0.35 49.66 -5.83
N PHE A 235 -0.37 50.59 -6.47
CA PHE A 235 0.22 51.65 -7.27
C PHE A 235 1.12 52.56 -6.45
N VAL A 236 0.69 52.96 -5.25
CA VAL A 236 1.52 53.70 -4.28
C VAL A 236 2.80 52.92 -3.99
N SER A 237 2.66 51.63 -3.69
CA SER A 237 3.75 50.75 -3.25
C SER A 237 4.85 50.58 -4.30
N ASN A 238 4.53 50.30 -5.56
CA ASN A 238 5.56 50.02 -6.57
C ASN A 238 5.24 50.48 -8.00
N SER A 239 4.22 51.31 -8.22
CA SER A 239 3.81 51.78 -9.55
C SER A 239 3.39 50.63 -10.51
N TRP A 240 2.88 49.52 -9.98
CA TRP A 240 2.53 48.32 -10.74
C TRP A 240 3.69 47.74 -11.56
N ASN A 241 4.91 47.76 -11.00
CA ASN A 241 6.12 47.30 -11.70
C ASN A 241 6.24 45.76 -11.83
N ASP A 242 5.29 44.99 -11.29
CA ASP A 242 5.42 43.54 -11.09
C ASP A 242 5.02 42.66 -12.30
N GLY A 243 5.22 43.12 -13.53
CA GLY A 243 5.03 42.30 -14.74
C GLY A 243 3.57 42.00 -15.09
N GLU A 244 3.27 40.75 -15.48
CA GLU A 244 2.06 40.27 -16.19
C GLU A 244 0.77 40.17 -15.33
N GLY A 245 0.55 41.07 -14.37
CA GLY A 245 -0.75 41.22 -13.71
C GLY A 245 -1.08 40.22 -12.60
N TRP A 246 -0.59 38.98 -12.66
CA TRP A 246 -0.91 37.89 -11.72
C TRP A 246 -0.93 38.30 -10.24
N LEU A 247 0.16 38.89 -9.73
CA LEU A 247 0.24 39.31 -8.32
C LEU A 247 -0.78 40.41 -7.97
N LEU A 248 -1.04 41.34 -8.91
CA LEU A 248 -1.95 42.47 -8.67
C LEU A 248 -3.37 41.97 -8.45
N GLU A 249 -3.86 41.12 -9.35
CA GLU A 249 -5.22 40.59 -9.28
C GLU A 249 -5.38 39.56 -8.15
N LEU A 250 -4.37 38.71 -7.92
CA LEU A 250 -4.37 37.76 -6.80
C LEU A 250 -4.56 38.47 -5.45
N ASP A 251 -3.78 39.52 -5.21
CA ASP A 251 -3.80 40.28 -3.96
C ASP A 251 -5.00 41.21 -3.84
N ALA A 252 -5.52 41.72 -4.95
CA ALA A 252 -6.76 42.50 -4.96
C ALA A 252 -7.98 41.60 -4.67
N THR A 253 -8.05 40.42 -5.28
CA THR A 253 -9.11 39.43 -5.04
C THR A 253 -9.10 38.93 -3.59
N TRP A 254 -7.91 38.65 -3.03
CA TRP A 254 -7.78 38.32 -1.60
C TRP A 254 -8.29 39.44 -0.69
N MET A 255 -8.04 40.70 -1.05
CA MET A 255 -8.51 41.85 -0.27
C MET A 255 -10.04 41.96 -0.28
N GLU A 256 -10.70 41.58 -1.37
CA GLU A 256 -12.17 41.56 -1.46
C GLU A 256 -12.77 40.76 -0.30
N ASP A 257 -12.29 39.54 -0.12
CA ASP A 257 -12.82 38.58 0.85
C ASP A 257 -12.51 38.99 2.30
N ILE A 258 -11.27 39.37 2.62
CA ILE A 258 -10.97 39.78 4.00
C ILE A 258 -11.70 41.06 4.45
N GLY A 259 -12.16 41.88 3.50
CA GLY A 259 -12.93 43.09 3.79
C GLY A 259 -14.45 42.90 3.71
N TYR A 260 -14.92 41.94 2.92
CA TYR A 260 -16.34 41.60 2.74
C TYR A 260 -16.52 40.08 2.65
N ASP A 261 -16.22 39.41 3.75
CA ASP A 261 -16.23 37.95 3.94
C ASP A 261 -17.59 37.32 3.56
N GLU A 262 -18.69 38.08 3.70
CA GLU A 262 -20.01 37.60 3.34
C GLU A 262 -20.30 37.50 1.83
N VAL A 263 -19.44 38.07 0.97
CA VAL A 263 -19.75 38.19 -0.46
C VAL A 263 -19.32 36.95 -1.25
N ASN A 264 -18.17 36.35 -0.94
CA ASN A 264 -17.66 35.15 -1.62
C ASN A 264 -17.63 35.20 -3.16
N ASP A 265 -17.48 36.39 -3.77
CA ASP A 265 -17.46 36.53 -5.24
C ASP A 265 -16.29 35.74 -5.87
N TYR A 266 -15.19 35.57 -5.14
CA TYR A 266 -14.01 34.82 -5.58
C TYR A 266 -14.26 33.31 -5.78
N TYR A 267 -15.34 32.75 -5.22
CA TYR A 267 -15.73 31.35 -5.44
C TYR A 267 -15.91 31.02 -6.91
N ASN A 268 -16.33 32.01 -7.71
CA ASN A 268 -16.50 31.90 -9.16
C ASN A 268 -15.20 31.51 -9.90
N TYR A 269 -14.02 31.70 -9.29
CA TYR A 269 -12.72 31.42 -9.90
C TYR A 269 -12.06 30.13 -9.38
N LEU A 270 -12.50 29.59 -8.25
CA LEU A 270 -11.81 28.49 -7.56
C LEU A 270 -11.73 27.19 -8.38
N SER A 271 -12.64 26.96 -9.33
CA SER A 271 -12.56 25.79 -10.22
C SER A 271 -11.33 25.79 -11.13
N SER A 272 -10.78 26.97 -11.41
CA SER A 272 -9.55 27.16 -12.21
C SER A 272 -8.30 27.28 -11.34
N SER A 273 -8.46 27.34 -10.01
CA SER A 273 -7.34 27.37 -9.06
C SER A 273 -6.50 26.08 -9.10
N GLN A 274 -5.39 26.05 -8.37
CA GLN A 274 -4.62 24.82 -8.17
C GLN A 274 -5.38 23.72 -7.39
N ILE A 275 -6.55 24.02 -6.82
CA ILE A 275 -7.49 23.01 -6.29
C ILE A 275 -8.14 22.26 -7.47
N GLY A 276 -8.75 22.98 -8.41
CA GLY A 276 -9.45 22.40 -9.55
C GLY A 276 -8.54 21.90 -10.68
N THR A 277 -7.35 22.49 -10.82
CA THR A 277 -6.37 22.19 -11.87
C THR A 277 -4.98 21.85 -11.32
N PRO A 278 -4.84 20.79 -10.50
CA PRO A 278 -3.56 20.41 -9.90
C PRO A 278 -2.52 20.09 -10.99
N GLY A 279 -1.26 20.44 -10.71
CA GLY A 279 -0.12 20.28 -11.61
C GLY A 279 0.32 21.55 -12.35
N ARG A 280 -0.53 22.58 -12.44
CA ARG A 280 -0.15 23.89 -13.00
C ARG A 280 0.72 24.71 -12.05
N SER A 281 1.46 25.69 -12.60
CA SER A 281 2.19 26.64 -11.77
C SER A 281 1.24 27.59 -11.04
N LEU A 282 1.69 28.09 -9.89
CA LEU A 282 0.96 29.05 -9.06
C LEU A 282 0.80 30.42 -9.76
N ASP A 283 1.69 30.77 -10.69
CA ASP A 283 1.71 32.03 -11.45
C ASP A 283 1.40 31.86 -12.95
N ASP A 284 0.79 30.75 -13.34
CA ASP A 284 0.37 30.46 -14.73
C ASP A 284 -1.12 30.79 -14.94
N SER A 285 -1.54 31.98 -14.48
CA SER A 285 -2.93 32.45 -14.51
C SER A 285 -3.03 33.97 -14.49
N ASP A 286 -4.26 34.50 -14.59
CA ASP A 286 -4.54 35.93 -14.45
C ASP A 286 -4.60 36.36 -12.95
N GLY A 287 -4.62 35.42 -12.00
CA GLY A 287 -4.37 35.65 -10.56
C GLY A 287 -5.59 35.52 -9.65
N TYR A 288 -6.82 35.74 -10.15
CA TYR A 288 -8.05 35.72 -9.34
C TYR A 288 -8.26 34.39 -8.64
N GLU A 289 -8.03 33.28 -9.34
CA GLU A 289 -8.19 31.92 -8.83
C GLU A 289 -7.09 31.51 -7.84
N ASP A 290 -5.95 32.21 -7.83
CA ASP A 290 -4.79 31.92 -6.99
C ASP A 290 -4.78 32.74 -5.70
N CYS A 291 -5.82 33.56 -5.46
CA CYS A 291 -6.00 34.30 -4.21
C CYS A 291 -5.97 33.39 -2.97
N ILE A 292 -6.36 32.13 -3.11
CA ILE A 292 -6.28 31.10 -2.06
C ILE A 292 -4.87 30.91 -1.50
N PHE A 293 -3.83 31.20 -2.28
CA PHE A 293 -2.46 31.19 -1.77
C PHE A 293 -2.22 32.30 -0.73
N MET A 294 -2.80 33.49 -0.95
CA MET A 294 -2.78 34.57 0.06
C MET A 294 -3.73 34.27 1.23
N HIS A 295 -4.88 33.62 1.01
CA HIS A 295 -5.71 33.11 2.12
C HIS A 295 -4.91 32.16 3.00
N TYR A 296 -4.20 31.19 2.41
CA TYR A 296 -3.32 30.28 3.15
C TYR A 296 -2.28 31.06 3.97
N LEU A 297 -1.54 31.99 3.34
CA LEU A 297 -0.49 32.74 4.02
C LEU A 297 -1.05 33.58 5.18
N THR A 298 -2.22 34.18 5.02
CA THR A 298 -2.79 35.12 5.99
C THR A 298 -3.58 34.43 7.09
N GLN A 299 -4.24 33.31 6.81
CA GLN A 299 -4.83 32.47 7.86
C GLN A 299 -3.75 31.74 8.66
N LYS A 300 -2.62 31.36 8.04
CA LYS A 300 -1.50 30.71 8.73
C LYS A 300 -0.68 31.68 9.58
N PHE A 301 -0.31 32.84 9.03
CA PHE A 301 0.64 33.77 9.64
C PHE A 301 0.00 35.08 10.15
N GLY A 302 -1.29 35.27 9.90
CA GLY A 302 -2.06 36.48 10.22
C GLY A 302 -2.09 37.50 9.07
N ASN A 303 -3.16 38.31 8.99
CA ASN A 303 -3.38 39.30 7.91
C ASN A 303 -2.24 40.32 7.77
N LYS A 304 -1.49 40.59 8.84
CA LYS A 304 -0.31 41.46 8.81
C LYS A 304 0.78 40.97 7.84
N PHE A 305 0.83 39.67 7.57
CA PHE A 305 1.75 39.09 6.61
C PHE A 305 1.70 39.80 5.25
N ASN A 306 0.49 40.06 4.73
CA ASN A 306 0.31 40.69 3.42
C ASN A 306 0.81 42.14 3.42
N LEU A 307 0.54 42.92 4.48
CA LEU A 307 1.09 44.26 4.64
C LEU A 307 2.62 44.26 4.67
N ASP A 308 3.23 43.35 5.44
CA ASP A 308 4.69 43.23 5.54
C ASP A 308 5.30 42.79 4.20
N PHE A 309 4.60 41.93 3.44
CA PHE A 309 4.98 41.57 2.08
C PHE A 309 5.02 42.79 1.16
N TRP A 310 3.98 43.64 1.14
CA TRP A 310 3.96 44.85 0.32
C TRP A 310 4.98 45.90 0.76
N ASN A 311 5.22 46.05 2.07
CA ASN A 311 6.30 46.89 2.60
C ASN A 311 7.68 46.40 2.15
N SER A 312 7.87 45.08 2.09
CA SER A 312 9.08 44.46 1.52
C SER A 312 9.15 44.71 0.01
N ARG A 313 8.04 44.56 -0.72
CA ARG A 313 7.93 44.74 -2.18
C ARG A 313 8.29 46.16 -2.60
N LYS A 314 7.79 47.18 -1.89
CA LYS A 314 8.09 48.61 -2.10
C LYS A 314 9.60 48.89 -2.16
N ASN A 315 10.41 48.15 -1.39
CA ASN A 315 11.85 48.32 -1.33
C ASN A 315 12.63 47.36 -2.25
N ASN A 316 11.97 46.43 -2.94
CA ASN A 316 12.60 45.37 -3.71
C ASN A 316 11.93 45.18 -5.09
N THR A 317 11.48 46.25 -5.72
CA THR A 317 10.65 46.26 -6.95
C THR A 317 11.25 45.56 -8.16
N ASP A 318 12.57 45.33 -8.17
CA ASP A 318 13.28 44.67 -9.28
C ASP A 318 13.51 43.17 -9.02
N GLN A 319 13.21 42.68 -7.81
CA GLN A 319 13.35 41.26 -7.47
C GLN A 319 12.15 40.45 -7.95
N ASN A 320 12.36 39.16 -8.24
CA ASN A 320 11.28 38.21 -8.46
C ASN A 320 10.33 38.18 -7.24
N VAL A 321 9.03 38.09 -7.50
CA VAL A 321 7.97 38.14 -6.48
C VAL A 321 8.15 37.04 -5.43
N PHE A 322 8.43 35.81 -5.84
CA PHE A 322 8.63 34.68 -4.92
C PHE A 322 9.83 34.85 -4.01
N ASN A 323 10.87 35.60 -4.43
CA ASN A 323 11.98 35.95 -3.54
C ASN A 323 11.52 36.92 -2.44
N THR A 324 10.62 37.85 -2.76
CA THR A 324 10.02 38.77 -1.79
C THR A 324 9.08 38.02 -0.83
N ILE A 325 8.29 37.07 -1.34
CA ILE A 325 7.45 36.18 -0.52
C ILE A 325 8.32 35.38 0.44
N ASN A 326 9.36 34.70 -0.05
CA ASN A 326 10.27 33.92 0.79
C ASN A 326 10.97 34.80 1.84
N LYS A 327 11.40 36.01 1.48
CA LYS A 327 11.98 36.98 2.42
C LYS A 327 10.98 37.42 3.51
N THR A 328 9.70 37.48 3.17
CA THR A 328 8.64 37.79 4.14
C THR A 328 8.39 36.60 5.05
N LEU A 329 8.24 35.39 4.50
CA LEU A 329 8.11 34.13 5.26
C LEU A 329 9.23 33.93 6.29
N LEU A 330 10.47 34.30 5.96
CA LEU A 330 11.60 34.22 6.89
C LEU A 330 11.38 35.06 8.17
N GLN A 331 10.64 36.18 8.09
CA GLN A 331 10.31 37.01 9.25
C GLN A 331 9.28 36.34 10.16
N TYR A 332 8.49 35.41 9.60
CA TYR A 332 7.47 34.62 10.26
C TYR A 332 7.95 33.20 10.62
N GLY A 333 9.27 32.92 10.50
CA GLY A 333 9.87 31.65 10.88
C GLY A 333 9.62 30.49 9.92
N SER A 334 9.28 30.78 8.67
CA SER A 334 9.03 29.79 7.61
C SER A 334 9.83 30.11 6.34
N THR A 335 9.76 29.23 5.35
CA THR A 335 10.31 29.41 4.01
C THR A 335 9.29 29.00 2.96
N LEU A 336 9.47 29.45 1.72
CA LEU A 336 8.63 29.03 0.60
C LEU A 336 8.68 27.50 0.41
N SER A 337 9.83 26.87 0.63
CA SER A 337 9.99 25.42 0.51
C SER A 337 9.24 24.61 1.56
N GLU A 338 8.99 25.20 2.74
CA GLU A 338 8.21 24.59 3.83
C GLU A 338 6.73 24.89 3.66
N SER A 339 6.39 26.11 3.23
CA SER A 339 5.00 26.56 3.09
C SER A 339 4.29 26.01 1.85
N LEU A 340 4.97 25.80 0.72
CA LEU A 340 4.32 25.25 -0.48
C LEU A 340 3.72 23.85 -0.25
N PRO A 341 4.43 22.87 0.36
CA PRO A 341 3.82 21.59 0.70
C PRO A 341 2.63 21.69 1.65
N GLU A 342 2.67 22.59 2.62
CA GLU A 342 1.55 22.81 3.53
C GLU A 342 0.34 23.41 2.79
N TYR A 343 0.56 24.41 1.95
CA TYR A 343 -0.46 25.00 1.08
C TYR A 343 -1.15 23.94 0.18
N PHE A 344 -0.38 23.05 -0.45
CA PHE A 344 -0.97 21.99 -1.27
C PHE A 344 -1.70 20.92 -0.46
N VAL A 345 -1.34 20.72 0.81
CA VAL A 345 -2.15 19.90 1.73
C VAL A 345 -3.49 20.58 2.02
N TRP A 346 -3.50 21.89 2.26
CA TRP A 346 -4.76 22.64 2.46
C TRP A 346 -5.65 22.54 1.22
N ASN A 347 -5.08 22.71 0.03
CA ASN A 347 -5.79 22.51 -1.24
C ASN A 347 -6.35 21.09 -1.38
N TYR A 348 -5.61 20.07 -0.92
CA TYR A 348 -6.10 18.69 -0.93
C TYR A 348 -7.29 18.48 0.02
N LEU A 349 -7.33 19.16 1.16
CA LEU A 349 -8.33 19.05 2.23
C LEU A 349 -9.59 19.92 1.98
N CYS A 350 -9.87 20.26 0.72
CA CYS A 350 -11.04 21.05 0.33
C CYS A 350 -12.21 20.16 -0.15
N GLY A 351 -13.42 20.71 -0.10
CA GLY A 351 -14.66 20.07 -0.55
C GLY A 351 -14.89 18.70 0.11
N ASN A 352 -15.09 17.65 -0.70
CA ASN A 352 -15.36 16.31 -0.20
C ASN A 352 -14.17 15.66 0.56
N ASN A 353 -12.97 16.23 0.44
CA ASN A 353 -11.80 15.77 1.18
C ASN A 353 -11.61 16.51 2.51
N TYR A 354 -12.50 17.44 2.85
CA TYR A 354 -12.46 18.16 4.11
C TYR A 354 -12.56 17.19 5.30
N LEU A 355 -11.65 17.37 6.27
CA LEU A 355 -11.55 16.55 7.46
C LEU A 355 -11.53 17.44 8.69
N ASN A 356 -12.59 17.35 9.49
CA ASN A 356 -12.73 18.12 10.72
C ASN A 356 -11.58 17.80 11.70
N GLY A 357 -10.97 18.84 12.26
CA GLY A 357 -9.87 18.74 13.24
C GLY A 357 -8.46 18.82 12.65
N LEU A 358 -8.30 18.89 11.32
CA LEU A 358 -7.04 19.27 10.68
C LEU A 358 -7.03 20.77 10.39
N THR A 359 -5.87 21.39 10.49
CA THR A 359 -5.69 22.80 10.09
C THR A 359 -5.75 22.90 8.57
N THR A 360 -6.71 23.68 8.07
CA THR A 360 -6.95 23.99 6.65
C THR A 360 -7.67 25.35 6.55
N TYR A 361 -8.11 25.74 5.35
CA TYR A 361 -8.89 26.97 5.15
C TYR A 361 -10.16 26.98 6.01
N GLU A 362 -10.52 28.14 6.56
CA GLU A 362 -11.75 28.31 7.35
C GLU A 362 -13.01 27.87 6.57
N GLU A 363 -13.02 28.12 5.26
CA GLU A 363 -14.13 27.77 4.36
C GLU A 363 -13.87 26.52 3.51
N ALA A 364 -12.89 25.69 3.87
CA ALA A 364 -12.44 24.56 3.04
C ALA A 364 -13.57 23.61 2.59
N GLU A 365 -14.62 23.45 3.39
CA GLU A 365 -15.80 22.61 3.07
C GLU A 365 -16.60 23.15 1.87
N ASN A 366 -16.61 24.47 1.66
CA ASN A 366 -17.33 25.13 0.56
C ASN A 366 -16.50 25.18 -0.73
N TYR A 367 -15.19 24.94 -0.64
CA TYR A 367 -14.29 24.98 -1.79
C TYR A 367 -14.47 23.75 -2.71
N PRO A 368 -14.04 23.83 -3.99
CA PRO A 368 -14.08 22.69 -4.89
C PRO A 368 -13.34 21.47 -4.34
N THR A 369 -13.82 20.27 -4.67
CA THR A 369 -13.06 19.05 -4.38
C THR A 369 -11.87 18.97 -5.35
N PRO A 370 -10.64 18.80 -4.85
CA PRO A 370 -9.46 18.79 -5.70
C PRO A 370 -9.42 17.56 -6.59
N ALA A 371 -8.99 17.75 -7.84
CA ALA A 371 -8.80 16.64 -8.76
C ALA A 371 -7.60 15.76 -8.33
N THR A 372 -7.64 14.49 -8.69
CA THR A 372 -6.54 13.54 -8.46
C THR A 372 -5.86 13.21 -9.78
N CYS A 373 -4.53 13.25 -9.80
CA CYS A 373 -3.71 12.84 -10.94
C CYS A 373 -3.95 11.38 -11.33
N GLY A 374 -4.23 10.52 -10.35
CA GLY A 374 -4.62 9.13 -10.57
C GLY A 374 -4.87 8.40 -9.26
N VAL A 375 -5.65 7.32 -9.36
CA VAL A 375 -5.87 6.36 -8.27
C VAL A 375 -5.07 5.10 -8.56
N LEU A 376 -4.15 4.75 -7.67
CA LEU A 376 -3.33 3.55 -7.81
C LEU A 376 -3.91 2.40 -7.00
N ASN A 377 -4.25 1.31 -7.70
CA ASN A 377 -5.04 0.19 -7.15
C ASN A 377 -4.27 -1.13 -7.02
N GLN A 378 -2.97 -1.18 -7.34
CA GLN A 378 -2.17 -2.41 -7.35
C GLN A 378 -0.77 -2.19 -6.76
N PHE A 379 -0.25 -3.18 -6.05
CA PHE A 379 1.09 -3.23 -5.47
C PHE A 379 1.77 -4.59 -5.77
N PRO A 380 3.11 -4.67 -5.99
CA PRO A 380 4.00 -3.54 -6.25
C PRO A 380 3.65 -2.89 -7.60
N THR A 381 3.73 -1.56 -7.66
CA THR A 381 3.55 -0.83 -8.91
C THR A 381 4.69 0.15 -9.09
N SER A 382 5.00 0.40 -10.35
CA SER A 382 5.80 1.52 -10.73
C SER A 382 5.06 2.35 -11.75
N THR A 383 4.88 3.64 -11.46
CA THR A 383 4.21 4.56 -12.36
C THR A 383 5.01 5.84 -12.51
N SER A 384 4.98 6.39 -13.72
CA SER A 384 5.27 7.81 -13.91
C SER A 384 4.10 8.60 -13.35
N GLY A 385 4.40 9.61 -12.53
CA GLY A 385 3.43 10.60 -12.08
C GLY A 385 2.94 11.51 -13.20
N CYS A 386 1.91 12.30 -12.93
CA CYS A 386 1.47 13.36 -13.84
C CYS A 386 2.54 14.46 -13.96
N ALA A 387 2.54 15.15 -15.10
CA ALA A 387 3.36 16.33 -15.29
C ALA A 387 3.00 17.39 -14.22
N ILE A 388 4.04 17.98 -13.63
CA ILE A 388 3.92 19.08 -12.68
C ILE A 388 4.79 20.22 -13.19
N LYS A 389 4.26 21.44 -13.20
CA LYS A 389 5.04 22.65 -13.49
C LYS A 389 5.78 23.12 -12.25
N TYR A 390 6.69 24.07 -12.43
CA TYR A 390 7.30 24.80 -11.32
C TYR A 390 6.22 25.36 -10.39
N PHE A 391 6.49 25.43 -9.07
CA PHE A 391 5.51 25.80 -8.03
C PHE A 391 4.15 25.08 -8.09
N GLY A 392 4.07 23.93 -8.75
CA GLY A 392 2.89 23.08 -8.82
C GLY A 392 2.99 21.84 -7.95
N ALA A 393 1.86 21.19 -7.74
CA ALA A 393 1.77 19.86 -7.12
C ALA A 393 0.62 19.05 -7.71
N ASN A 394 0.69 17.73 -7.56
CA ASN A 394 -0.38 16.81 -7.97
C ASN A 394 -0.77 15.89 -6.81
N ASN A 395 -2.02 15.44 -6.80
CA ASN A 395 -2.55 14.55 -5.75
C ASN A 395 -2.58 13.10 -6.23
N ILE A 396 -1.91 12.21 -5.51
CA ILE A 396 -1.89 10.77 -5.80
C ILE A 396 -2.60 10.04 -4.67
N VAL A 397 -3.64 9.28 -4.99
CA VAL A 397 -4.46 8.59 -3.98
C VAL A 397 -4.34 7.08 -4.13
N PHE A 398 -4.17 6.40 -3.00
CA PHE A 398 -4.15 4.94 -2.89
C PHE A 398 -5.33 4.48 -2.06
N SER A 399 -6.10 3.54 -2.60
CA SER A 399 -7.38 3.08 -2.01
C SER A 399 -7.46 1.57 -1.78
N LYS A 400 -6.38 0.80 -1.98
CA LYS A 400 -6.40 -0.65 -1.80
C LYS A 400 -5.07 -1.21 -1.27
N PHE A 401 -5.11 -1.82 -0.09
CA PHE A 401 -3.92 -2.29 0.63
C PHE A 401 -4.04 -3.78 1.02
N ASP A 402 -3.77 -4.68 0.07
CA ASP A 402 -3.97 -6.14 0.26
C ASP A 402 -2.75 -6.88 0.84
N PHE A 403 -1.69 -6.17 1.26
CA PHE A 403 -0.43 -6.80 1.69
C PHE A 403 -0.16 -6.60 3.18
N PRO A 404 0.12 -7.65 3.97
CA PRO A 404 0.61 -7.49 5.34
C PRO A 404 2.09 -7.05 5.29
N GLY A 405 2.39 -5.83 5.73
CA GLY A 405 3.78 -5.37 5.82
C GLY A 405 3.94 -3.85 5.87
N ILE A 406 5.20 -3.45 6.06
CA ILE A 406 5.66 -2.06 5.90
C ILE A 406 6.07 -1.87 4.44
N PHE A 407 5.86 -0.68 3.89
CA PHE A 407 6.33 -0.33 2.55
C PHE A 407 7.36 0.79 2.61
N SER A 408 8.24 0.80 1.61
CA SER A 408 8.95 1.99 1.22
C SER A 408 8.48 2.46 -0.14
N PHE A 409 8.53 3.77 -0.35
CA PHE A 409 8.43 4.33 -1.69
C PHE A 409 9.67 5.17 -2.04
N ASP A 410 10.07 5.08 -3.30
CA ASP A 410 11.13 5.90 -3.89
C ASP A 410 10.48 6.90 -4.83
N ILE A 411 10.81 8.19 -4.68
CA ILE A 411 10.49 9.22 -5.65
C ILE A 411 11.79 9.69 -6.32
N SER A 412 11.92 9.42 -7.63
CA SER A 412 13.00 9.98 -8.43
C SER A 412 12.46 11.04 -9.37
N ALA A 413 13.11 12.20 -9.36
CA ALA A 413 12.72 13.35 -10.14
C ALA A 413 13.54 13.42 -11.43
N LEU A 414 12.87 13.66 -12.57
CA LEU A 414 13.56 13.78 -13.86
C LEU A 414 14.23 15.16 -14.05
N ASN A 415 13.65 16.25 -13.52
CA ASN A 415 14.05 17.63 -13.88
C ASN A 415 14.28 18.61 -12.70
N GLY A 416 14.48 18.15 -11.46
CA GLY A 416 14.89 19.00 -10.32
C GLY A 416 14.32 18.55 -8.97
N PRO A 417 14.58 19.29 -7.88
CA PRO A 417 14.22 18.84 -6.53
C PRO A 417 12.72 18.99 -6.24
N PHE A 418 12.16 18.03 -5.50
CA PHE A 418 10.77 18.03 -5.05
C PHE A 418 10.70 18.01 -3.52
N SER A 419 9.80 18.79 -2.94
CA SER A 419 9.28 18.48 -1.61
C SER A 419 8.15 17.47 -1.71
N LEU A 420 7.79 16.86 -0.59
CA LEU A 420 6.74 15.88 -0.52
C LEU A 420 5.88 16.11 0.72
N ALA A 421 4.56 16.08 0.56
CA ALA A 421 3.64 15.87 1.67
C ALA A 421 2.98 14.49 1.54
N VAL A 422 2.83 13.80 2.67
CA VAL A 422 2.20 12.48 2.74
C VAL A 422 1.11 12.52 3.80
N ILE A 423 -0.12 12.19 3.40
CA ILE A 423 -1.28 12.10 4.30
C ILE A 423 -1.64 10.63 4.46
N THR A 424 -1.71 10.16 5.69
CA THR A 424 -2.01 8.76 6.01
C THR A 424 -3.19 8.69 6.95
N LYS A 425 -4.21 7.93 6.55
CA LYS A 425 -5.37 7.64 7.39
C LYS A 425 -5.39 6.16 7.70
N THR A 426 -5.21 5.80 8.97
CA THR A 426 -5.34 4.42 9.43
C THR A 426 -6.74 4.15 9.97
N ILE A 427 -7.17 2.89 9.91
CA ILE A 427 -8.50 2.47 10.39
C ILE A 427 -8.63 2.84 11.88
N ASN A 428 -9.67 3.60 12.21
CA ASN A 428 -9.96 4.11 13.56
C ASN A 428 -8.94 5.10 14.15
N ALA A 429 -8.11 5.75 13.32
CA ALA A 429 -7.23 6.84 13.79
C ALA A 429 -7.46 8.14 13.03
N SER A 430 -7.02 9.24 13.63
CA SER A 430 -6.94 10.54 12.96
C SER A 430 -5.92 10.50 11.82
N PRO A 431 -6.12 11.26 10.72
CA PRO A 431 -5.13 11.38 9.68
C PRO A 431 -3.84 12.00 10.21
N GLU A 432 -2.70 11.49 9.76
CA GLU A 432 -1.38 12.05 10.02
C GLU A 432 -0.81 12.68 8.75
N ILE A 433 -0.16 13.84 8.87
CA ILE A 433 0.47 14.55 7.76
C ILE A 433 1.98 14.63 8.02
N ASN A 434 2.77 14.21 7.04
CA ASN A 434 4.23 14.23 7.10
C ASN A 434 4.78 15.04 5.93
N TYR A 435 5.69 15.98 6.21
CA TYR A 435 6.35 16.83 5.22
C TYR A 435 7.82 16.46 5.06
N PHE A 436 8.32 16.47 3.82
CA PHE A 436 9.69 16.12 3.47
C PHE A 436 10.30 17.16 2.51
N ASN A 437 11.56 17.50 2.76
CA ASN A 437 12.26 18.60 2.10
C ASN A 437 13.03 18.21 0.82
N PRO A 438 13.33 19.17 -0.07
CA PRO A 438 13.85 18.93 -1.42
C PRO A 438 15.29 18.40 -1.50
N SER A 439 16.08 18.52 -0.43
CA SER A 439 17.48 18.07 -0.36
C SER A 439 17.64 16.54 -0.29
N GLN A 440 16.56 15.78 -0.52
CA GLN A 440 16.48 14.34 -0.30
C GLN A 440 16.06 13.55 -1.56
N THR A 441 16.49 13.99 -2.75
CA THR A 441 16.23 13.25 -4.00
C THR A 441 16.94 11.89 -3.98
N ASN A 442 16.15 10.80 -4.07
CA ASN A 442 16.49 9.40 -3.81
C ASN A 442 16.54 8.99 -2.33
N LYS A 443 15.38 9.00 -1.66
CA LYS A 443 15.24 8.36 -0.35
C LYS A 443 14.06 7.39 -0.32
N PHE A 444 14.33 6.25 0.30
CA PHE A 444 13.36 5.26 0.74
C PHE A 444 12.57 5.87 1.89
N PHE A 445 11.27 6.09 1.71
CA PHE A 445 10.40 6.55 2.78
C PHE A 445 9.65 5.38 3.39
N LYS A 446 10.02 5.00 4.62
CA LYS A 446 9.37 3.93 5.37
C LYS A 446 8.15 4.49 6.09
N LEU A 447 6.97 4.01 5.73
CA LEU A 447 5.76 4.34 6.47
C LEU A 447 5.62 3.38 7.67
N ALA A 448 5.39 3.89 8.89
CA ALA A 448 5.40 3.07 10.10
C ALA A 448 4.17 2.17 10.30
N SER A 449 3.19 2.19 9.38
CA SER A 449 1.94 1.44 9.50
C SER A 449 1.95 0.13 8.70
N GLN A 450 1.26 -0.89 9.23
CA GLN A 450 0.94 -2.08 8.45
C GLN A 450 -0.07 -1.70 7.35
N MET A 451 0.23 -2.04 6.09
CA MET A 451 -0.58 -1.64 4.93
C MET A 451 -2.05 -2.08 5.04
N ASN A 452 -2.32 -3.26 5.60
CA ASN A 452 -3.68 -3.74 5.86
C ASN A 452 -4.48 -2.92 6.90
N GLN A 453 -3.84 -1.96 7.60
CA GLN A 453 -4.48 -1.03 8.52
C GLN A 453 -4.66 0.38 7.94
N LEU A 454 -4.17 0.64 6.72
CA LEU A 454 -4.38 1.91 6.04
C LEU A 454 -5.75 1.92 5.36
N GLU A 455 -6.50 3.00 5.60
CA GLU A 455 -7.74 3.31 4.88
C GLU A 455 -7.42 4.10 3.61
N ASN A 456 -6.59 5.15 3.73
CA ASN A 456 -6.15 5.99 2.63
C ASN A 456 -4.68 6.38 2.79
N LEU A 457 -3.96 6.47 1.67
CA LEU A 457 -2.64 7.07 1.57
C LEU A 457 -2.67 8.08 0.43
N ILE A 458 -2.24 9.31 0.71
CA ILE A 458 -2.15 10.38 -0.25
C ILE A 458 -0.71 10.85 -0.30
N ILE A 459 -0.18 10.98 -1.51
CA ILE A 459 1.17 11.50 -1.74
C ILE A 459 1.05 12.74 -2.64
N ILE A 460 1.61 13.85 -2.17
CA ILE A 460 1.57 15.16 -2.82
C ILE A 460 3.01 15.61 -3.11
N PRO A 461 3.58 15.25 -4.26
CA PRO A 461 4.86 15.79 -4.71
C PRO A 461 4.71 17.24 -5.16
N VAL A 462 5.61 18.10 -4.68
CA VAL A 462 5.57 19.55 -4.84
C VAL A 462 6.87 20.02 -5.46
N VAL A 463 6.78 20.75 -6.58
CA VAL A 463 7.96 21.29 -7.25
C VAL A 463 8.34 22.62 -6.61
N ASN A 464 9.46 22.63 -5.89
CA ASN A 464 10.03 23.82 -5.28
C ASN A 464 11.14 24.41 -6.17
N SER A 465 10.75 24.83 -7.37
CA SER A 465 11.66 25.38 -8.38
C SER A 465 11.06 26.62 -9.01
N GLN A 466 11.92 27.51 -9.50
CA GLN A 466 11.57 28.65 -10.35
C GLN A 466 11.92 28.39 -11.83
N LEU A 467 12.46 27.21 -12.15
CA LEU A 467 12.80 26.85 -13.53
C LEU A 467 11.54 26.34 -14.22
N ASP A 468 11.13 27.02 -15.30
CA ASP A 468 10.01 26.60 -16.12
C ASP A 468 10.37 25.35 -16.95
N LEU A 469 10.16 24.19 -16.35
CA LEU A 469 10.37 22.87 -16.91
C LEU A 469 9.14 21.99 -16.62
N ASP A 470 8.95 20.95 -17.43
CA ASP A 470 8.01 19.89 -17.09
C ASP A 470 8.68 18.93 -16.11
N TYR A 471 8.19 18.89 -14.88
CA TYR A 471 8.66 17.96 -13.87
C TYR A 471 7.83 16.69 -13.91
N SER A 472 8.52 15.57 -13.79
CA SER A 472 7.90 14.26 -13.63
C SER A 472 8.69 13.48 -12.60
N TYR A 473 8.00 12.52 -11.99
CA TYR A 473 8.56 11.68 -10.96
C TYR A 473 8.16 10.22 -11.18
N TYR A 474 8.99 9.32 -10.69
CA TYR A 474 8.72 7.90 -10.69
C TYR A 474 8.51 7.44 -9.25
N LEU A 475 7.39 6.76 -9.01
CA LEU A 475 7.12 6.12 -7.71
C LEU A 475 7.38 4.62 -7.80
N LYS A 476 8.26 4.12 -6.95
CA LYS A 476 8.49 2.68 -6.78
C LYS A 476 8.06 2.25 -5.39
N PHE A 477 7.12 1.32 -5.30
CA PHE A 477 6.68 0.76 -4.02
C PHE A 477 7.30 -0.62 -3.80
N ASN A 478 8.06 -0.79 -2.72
CA ASN A 478 8.67 -2.07 -2.38
C ASN A 478 8.12 -2.60 -1.04
N PRO A 479 7.63 -3.85 -0.98
CA PRO A 479 7.35 -4.49 0.31
C PRO A 479 8.66 -4.63 1.09
N PHE A 480 8.66 -4.22 2.36
CA PHE A 480 9.81 -4.42 3.24
C PHE A 480 10.00 -5.92 3.50
N GLN A 481 11.07 -6.52 2.95
CA GLN A 481 11.47 -7.90 3.25
C GLN A 481 12.61 -7.91 4.28
N ALA A 482 12.32 -8.42 5.47
CA ALA A 482 13.31 -8.61 6.52
C ALA A 482 14.38 -9.64 6.10
N ALA A 483 15.59 -9.54 6.67
CA ALA A 483 16.63 -10.55 6.50
C ALA A 483 16.12 -11.92 6.97
N LEU A 484 16.34 -12.95 6.16
CA LEU A 484 15.96 -14.32 6.49
C LEU A 484 17.13 -15.02 7.17
N PHE A 485 16.95 -15.39 8.43
CA PHE A 485 17.92 -16.14 9.20
C PHE A 485 17.66 -17.63 9.08
N THR A 486 18.70 -18.40 8.79
CA THR A 486 18.71 -19.85 8.95
C THR A 486 19.80 -20.21 9.96
N HIS A 487 19.39 -20.71 11.12
CA HIS A 487 20.28 -21.10 12.21
C HIS A 487 19.77 -22.39 12.86
N SER A 488 20.68 -23.33 13.08
CA SER A 488 20.43 -24.51 13.92
C SER A 488 20.91 -24.20 15.33
N PRO A 489 20.02 -24.20 16.35
CA PRO A 489 20.42 -23.95 17.73
C PRO A 489 21.58 -24.86 18.15
N VAL A 490 22.52 -24.28 18.89
CA VAL A 490 23.64 -25.03 19.47
C VAL A 490 23.11 -26.03 20.48
N LYS A 491 23.65 -27.24 20.44
CA LYS A 491 23.30 -28.32 21.36
C LYS A 491 24.05 -28.19 22.67
N ASP A 492 23.56 -28.88 23.69
CA ASP A 492 24.25 -28.98 24.98
C ASP A 492 25.64 -29.64 24.79
N VAL A 493 26.60 -29.26 25.62
CA VAL A 493 27.96 -29.81 25.58
C VAL A 493 28.45 -30.16 26.98
N GLU A 494 29.24 -31.22 27.12
CA GLU A 494 29.59 -31.72 28.46
C GLU A 494 30.74 -30.97 29.14
N GLN A 495 31.51 -30.20 28.37
CA GLN A 495 32.68 -29.48 28.87
C GLN A 495 32.78 -28.08 28.27
N ALA A 496 33.20 -27.13 29.10
CA ALA A 496 33.53 -25.78 28.69
C ALA A 496 34.69 -25.82 27.68
N THR A 497 34.43 -25.24 26.51
CA THR A 497 35.35 -25.13 25.39
C THR A 497 35.01 -23.88 24.60
N ASP A 498 35.85 -23.51 23.64
CA ASP A 498 35.48 -22.56 22.61
C ASP A 498 34.43 -23.18 21.68
N LEU A 499 33.33 -22.46 21.42
CA LEU A 499 32.23 -22.90 20.57
C LEU A 499 32.01 -21.93 19.42
N GLU A 500 31.95 -22.48 18.22
CA GLU A 500 31.65 -21.74 16.99
C GLU A 500 30.13 -21.63 16.79
N ILE A 501 29.62 -20.40 16.68
CA ILE A 501 28.21 -20.09 16.44
C ILE A 501 28.04 -19.65 14.99
N ASN A 502 27.32 -20.45 14.20
CA ASN A 502 27.14 -20.21 12.77
C ASN A 502 25.71 -19.78 12.44
N VAL A 503 25.53 -18.85 11.50
CA VAL A 503 24.21 -18.46 10.99
C VAL A 503 24.28 -18.14 9.51
N LYS A 504 23.29 -18.58 8.74
CA LYS A 504 23.11 -18.15 7.36
C LYS A 504 22.09 -17.00 7.31
N VAL A 505 22.43 -15.92 6.60
CA VAL A 505 21.57 -14.73 6.48
C VAL A 505 21.37 -14.39 5.02
N GLU A 506 20.14 -14.55 4.54
CA GLU A 506 19.76 -14.18 3.17
C GLU A 506 19.04 -12.83 3.17
N THR A 507 19.47 -11.95 2.29
CA THR A 507 18.91 -10.60 2.13
C THR A 507 18.31 -10.48 0.73
N PRO A 508 17.06 -10.95 0.49
CA PRO A 508 16.48 -11.07 -0.86
C PRO A 508 16.41 -9.75 -1.66
N LEU A 509 16.54 -8.60 -0.99
CA LEU A 509 16.66 -7.27 -1.61
C LEU A 509 17.92 -6.48 -1.18
N ASN A 510 18.91 -7.13 -0.55
CA ASN A 510 20.18 -6.54 -0.07
C ASN A 510 20.06 -5.25 0.77
N ILE A 511 18.97 -5.11 1.55
CA ILE A 511 18.73 -3.92 2.38
C ILE A 511 19.47 -4.03 3.73
N ALA A 512 19.58 -5.24 4.28
CA ALA A 512 20.33 -5.48 5.51
C ALA A 512 21.85 -5.48 5.25
N LYS A 513 22.63 -4.76 6.05
CA LYS A 513 24.09 -4.71 5.90
C LYS A 513 24.68 -5.94 6.59
N THR A 514 25.16 -6.92 5.83
CA THR A 514 25.78 -8.13 6.39
C THR A 514 26.95 -7.82 7.32
N ASP A 515 27.71 -6.75 7.04
CA ASP A 515 28.80 -6.25 7.92
C ASP A 515 28.31 -5.72 9.28
N SER A 516 27.00 -5.58 9.48
CA SER A 516 26.42 -5.21 10.77
C SER A 516 26.03 -6.39 11.65
N LEU A 517 26.17 -7.62 11.14
CA LEU A 517 25.72 -8.81 11.84
C LEU A 517 26.51 -9.02 13.14
N GLN A 518 25.77 -9.17 14.24
CA GLN A 518 26.28 -9.36 15.58
C GLN A 518 25.64 -10.56 16.26
N LEU A 519 26.45 -11.26 17.05
CA LEU A 519 26.04 -12.28 18.00
C LEU A 519 26.05 -11.66 19.40
N PHE A 520 24.90 -11.66 20.07
CA PHE A 520 24.79 -11.32 21.49
C PHE A 520 24.77 -12.61 22.30
N TRP A 521 25.56 -12.72 23.36
CA TRP A 521 25.56 -13.89 24.24
C TRP A 521 25.87 -13.56 25.70
N GLY A 522 25.39 -14.41 26.62
CA GLY A 522 25.57 -14.24 28.06
C GLY A 522 25.23 -15.50 28.86
N THR A 523 25.35 -15.41 30.18
CA THR A 523 25.03 -16.47 31.14
C THR A 523 23.91 -16.01 32.08
N ASP A 524 23.24 -16.92 32.78
CA ASP A 524 22.17 -16.60 33.74
C ASP A 524 22.55 -15.42 34.66
N GLY A 525 21.81 -14.31 34.56
CA GLY A 525 21.95 -13.13 35.43
C GLY A 525 23.02 -12.09 35.03
N ILE A 526 23.61 -12.15 33.83
CA ILE A 526 24.60 -11.17 33.33
C ILE A 526 24.11 -10.50 32.04
N ASP A 527 24.46 -9.22 31.84
CA ASP A 527 24.25 -8.48 30.59
C ASP A 527 24.88 -9.20 29.38
N PHE A 528 24.17 -9.18 28.24
CA PHE A 528 24.66 -9.75 26.99
C PHE A 528 25.91 -9.01 26.48
N LYS A 529 26.98 -9.76 26.21
CA LYS A 529 28.13 -9.29 25.43
C LYS A 529 27.83 -9.46 23.94
N HIS A 530 28.43 -8.65 23.08
CA HIS A 530 28.27 -8.78 21.63
C HIS A 530 29.60 -9.04 20.93
N LEU A 531 29.54 -9.83 19.86
CA LEU A 531 30.64 -10.15 18.96
C LEU A 531 30.20 -9.85 17.53
N HIS A 532 31.11 -9.32 16.71
CA HIS A 532 30.89 -9.20 15.27
C HIS A 532 31.01 -10.58 14.60
N MET A 533 30.10 -10.90 13.68
CA MET A 533 30.14 -12.17 12.96
C MET A 533 30.92 -12.04 11.66
N SER A 534 31.85 -12.96 11.41
CA SER A 534 32.72 -12.98 10.23
C SER A 534 32.16 -13.91 9.14
N PRO A 535 32.25 -13.56 7.85
CA PRO A 535 31.81 -14.43 6.76
C PRO A 535 32.68 -15.69 6.65
N LYS A 536 32.07 -16.84 6.29
CA LYS A 536 32.77 -18.09 5.96
C LYS A 536 33.03 -18.19 4.45
N ASN A 537 33.76 -19.22 4.02
CA ASN A 537 33.96 -19.58 2.60
C ASN A 537 32.70 -20.21 1.96
N ILE A 538 31.52 -20.04 2.56
CA ILE A 538 30.23 -20.53 2.11
C ILE A 538 29.31 -19.31 2.00
N GLU A 539 28.59 -19.21 0.89
CA GLU A 539 27.76 -18.03 0.59
C GLU A 539 26.71 -17.78 1.68
N ASN A 540 26.62 -16.51 2.11
CA ASN A 540 25.69 -16.02 3.14
C ASN A 540 25.84 -16.63 4.53
N GLU A 541 26.92 -17.37 4.80
CA GLU A 541 27.17 -17.99 6.11
C GLU A 541 28.19 -17.20 6.93
N PHE A 542 27.87 -16.95 8.20
CA PHE A 542 28.64 -16.14 9.13
C PHE A 542 28.92 -16.90 10.42
N THR A 543 30.03 -16.59 11.07
CA THR A 543 30.52 -17.27 12.27
C THR A 543 31.06 -16.31 13.33
N ALA A 544 30.90 -16.68 14.59
CA ALA A 544 31.60 -16.08 15.72
C ALA A 544 31.91 -17.15 16.78
N THR A 545 33.06 -17.04 17.45
CA THR A 545 33.48 -17.98 18.49
C THR A 545 33.24 -17.38 19.87
N ILE A 546 32.58 -18.14 20.75
CA ILE A 546 32.40 -17.79 22.17
C ILE A 546 33.26 -18.71 23.04
N THR A 547 33.88 -18.15 24.09
CA THR A 547 34.66 -18.91 25.08
C THR A 547 33.82 -19.13 26.33
N ILE A 548 33.50 -20.39 26.62
CA ILE A 548 32.67 -20.74 27.79
C ILE A 548 33.49 -20.66 29.08
N PRO A 549 33.03 -19.93 30.11
CA PRO A 549 33.86 -19.63 31.29
C PRO A 549 34.07 -20.81 32.25
N GLN A 550 33.10 -21.73 32.36
CA GLN A 550 33.12 -22.86 33.29
C GLN A 550 32.04 -23.89 32.92
N ASN A 551 32.10 -25.08 33.53
CA ASN A 551 31.06 -26.10 33.43
C ASN A 551 29.84 -25.77 34.33
N GLU A 552 28.75 -26.52 34.16
CA GLU A 552 27.49 -26.42 34.89
C GLU A 552 26.83 -25.03 34.74
N ILE A 553 26.79 -24.51 33.51
CA ILE A 553 26.29 -23.18 33.20
C ILE A 553 25.35 -23.18 31.99
N ARG A 554 24.33 -22.32 32.03
CA ARG A 554 23.44 -22.08 30.91
C ARG A 554 23.89 -20.85 30.12
N ILE A 555 23.94 -21.01 28.81
CA ILE A 555 24.27 -19.94 27.87
C ILE A 555 22.99 -19.48 27.18
N PHE A 556 22.89 -18.16 26.96
CA PHE A 556 21.85 -17.52 26.17
C PHE A 556 22.50 -16.74 25.04
N TYR A 557 21.91 -16.79 23.86
CA TYR A 557 22.40 -16.00 22.74
C TYR A 557 21.31 -15.66 21.71
N TYR A 558 21.52 -14.59 20.95
CA TYR A 558 20.68 -14.21 19.82
C TYR A 558 21.50 -13.42 18.81
N PHE A 559 20.98 -13.30 17.59
CA PHE A 559 21.60 -12.53 16.51
C PHE A 559 20.90 -11.21 16.33
N SER A 560 21.65 -10.24 15.83
CA SER A 560 21.18 -8.90 15.50
C SER A 560 21.83 -8.45 14.20
N ILE A 561 21.06 -7.90 13.27
CA ILE A 561 21.57 -7.25 12.07
C ILE A 561 20.82 -5.94 11.88
N TYR A 562 21.47 -4.89 11.39
CA TYR A 562 20.78 -3.67 11.02
C TYR A 562 20.80 -3.43 9.52
N ASP A 563 19.77 -2.72 9.04
CA ASP A 563 19.66 -2.35 7.65
C ASP A 563 20.33 -1.02 7.30
N SER A 564 20.36 -0.68 6.01
CA SER A 564 20.91 0.61 5.55
C SER A 564 20.28 1.84 6.21
N SER A 565 19.12 1.67 6.87
CA SER A 565 18.36 2.69 7.61
C SER A 565 18.56 2.62 9.13
N GLY A 566 19.36 1.68 9.65
CA GLY A 566 19.70 1.56 11.07
C GLY A 566 18.68 0.80 11.93
N ILE A 567 17.72 0.09 11.34
CA ILE A 567 16.73 -0.71 12.09
C ILE A 567 17.30 -2.08 12.37
N TYR A 568 17.22 -2.50 13.64
CA TYR A 568 17.67 -3.81 14.09
C TYR A 568 16.61 -4.90 13.87
N LEU A 569 17.05 -6.01 13.28
CA LEU A 569 16.32 -7.26 13.20
C LEU A 569 17.01 -8.29 14.09
N PHE A 570 16.23 -9.05 14.85
CA PHE A 570 16.73 -10.05 15.78
C PHE A 570 16.38 -11.48 15.34
N HIS A 571 17.26 -12.43 15.67
CA HIS A 571 16.97 -13.86 15.55
C HIS A 571 17.38 -14.58 16.84
N PRO A 572 16.42 -15.15 17.61
CA PRO A 572 14.97 -15.19 17.36
C PRO A 572 14.33 -13.80 17.36
N SER A 573 13.09 -13.67 16.83
CA SER A 573 12.46 -12.37 16.55
C SER A 573 12.29 -11.45 17.76
N GLN A 574 12.33 -11.99 18.98
CA GLN A 574 12.23 -11.26 20.25
C GLN A 574 13.60 -11.01 20.90
N GLY A 575 14.70 -11.34 20.22
CA GLY A 575 16.08 -11.08 20.66
C GLY A 575 16.34 -11.52 22.10
N SER A 576 16.69 -10.57 22.97
CA SER A 576 17.00 -10.79 24.39
C SER A 576 15.82 -11.30 25.23
N VAL A 577 14.58 -11.15 24.77
CA VAL A 577 13.38 -11.63 25.49
C VAL A 577 13.15 -13.13 25.26
N SER A 578 13.56 -13.66 24.10
CA SER A 578 13.46 -15.08 23.78
C SER A 578 14.72 -15.58 23.06
N PRO A 579 15.88 -15.55 23.71
CA PRO A 579 17.15 -15.98 23.11
C PRO A 579 17.18 -17.50 22.91
N PHE A 580 18.07 -17.98 22.05
CA PHE A 580 18.48 -19.38 22.04
C PHE A 580 19.20 -19.71 23.35
N THR A 581 19.14 -20.97 23.76
CA THR A 581 19.83 -21.45 24.96
C THR A 581 20.37 -22.86 24.78
N PHE A 582 21.51 -23.12 25.40
CA PHE A 582 22.09 -24.45 25.58
C PHE A 582 22.79 -24.53 26.95
N PHE A 583 22.98 -25.75 27.43
CA PHE A 583 23.63 -26.05 28.70
C PHE A 583 25.03 -26.60 28.49
N VAL A 584 25.97 -26.17 29.33
CA VAL A 584 27.32 -26.71 29.36
C VAL A 584 27.52 -27.42 30.69
N GLY A 585 27.55 -28.74 30.71
CA GLY A 585 27.66 -29.53 31.94
C GLY A 585 27.20 -30.97 31.77
N THR A 586 27.04 -31.66 32.89
CA THR A 586 26.66 -33.08 32.89
C THR A 586 25.28 -33.32 32.29
N ASP A 587 25.20 -34.28 31.37
CA ASP A 587 23.93 -34.66 30.76
C ASP A 587 23.10 -35.59 31.66
N THR A 588 21.83 -35.28 31.77
CA THR A 588 20.84 -36.06 32.54
C THR A 588 19.54 -36.27 31.78
N VAL A 589 19.48 -35.80 30.54
CA VAL A 589 18.27 -35.82 29.72
C VAL A 589 18.35 -37.01 28.76
N PRO A 590 17.43 -37.98 28.85
CA PRO A 590 17.42 -39.10 27.90
C PRO A 590 16.88 -38.67 26.52
N PRO A 591 17.22 -39.41 25.45
CA PRO A 591 16.70 -39.15 24.11
C PRO A 591 15.18 -39.18 24.06
N VAL A 592 14.60 -38.33 23.21
CA VAL A 592 13.17 -38.36 22.90
C VAL A 592 12.96 -39.23 21.66
N ILE A 593 11.97 -40.12 21.72
CA ILE A 593 11.58 -41.01 20.61
C ILE A 593 10.11 -40.74 20.25
N GLU A 594 9.89 -40.12 19.09
CA GLU A 594 8.58 -39.92 18.49
C GLU A 594 8.34 -40.99 17.41
N LEU A 595 7.47 -41.96 17.72
CA LEU A 595 7.13 -43.07 16.83
C LEU A 595 6.16 -42.62 15.73
N HIS A 596 6.49 -42.86 14.46
CA HIS A 596 5.54 -42.75 13.37
C HIS A 596 4.79 -44.07 13.18
N ASN A 597 3.51 -44.06 13.60
CA ASN A 597 2.40 -44.93 13.24
C ASN A 597 2.69 -46.33 12.70
N LEU A 598 2.79 -47.32 13.60
CA LEU A 598 2.35 -48.67 13.31
C LEU A 598 1.51 -49.21 14.47
N SER A 599 0.20 -49.27 14.27
CA SER A 599 -0.74 -49.94 15.14
C SER A 599 -1.94 -50.35 14.30
N GLY A 600 -2.39 -51.60 14.43
CA GLY A 600 -3.50 -52.13 13.64
C GLY A 600 -3.14 -53.47 13.01
N GLU A 601 -3.49 -53.63 11.74
CA GLU A 601 -3.35 -54.87 10.97
C GLU A 601 -2.43 -54.65 9.75
N LEU A 602 -1.59 -55.62 9.41
CA LEU A 602 -0.75 -55.63 8.20
C LEU A 602 -0.96 -56.93 7.43
N SER A 603 -0.98 -56.88 6.10
CA SER A 603 -0.96 -58.11 5.31
C SER A 603 0.40 -58.80 5.45
N LYS A 604 0.42 -60.14 5.43
CA LYS A 604 1.67 -60.91 5.35
C LYS A 604 2.52 -60.57 4.11
N TYR A 605 1.93 -59.89 3.11
CA TYR A 605 2.59 -59.43 1.90
C TYR A 605 3.18 -58.01 1.99
N ASN A 606 2.98 -57.29 3.11
CA ASN A 606 3.55 -55.96 3.37
C ASN A 606 5.01 -55.97 3.85
N PHE A 607 5.72 -57.10 3.72
CA PHE A 607 7.11 -57.22 4.17
C PHE A 607 8.10 -57.34 2.98
N PRO A 608 9.32 -56.76 3.08
CA PRO A 608 9.92 -56.11 4.26
C PRO A 608 9.24 -54.79 4.64
N HIS A 609 9.09 -54.53 5.95
CA HIS A 609 8.30 -53.41 6.48
C HIS A 609 9.16 -52.39 7.22
N GLN A 610 8.90 -51.08 7.07
CA GLN A 610 9.71 -50.03 7.68
C GLN A 610 9.12 -49.53 9.00
N ILE A 611 9.98 -49.42 10.02
CA ILE A 611 9.69 -48.67 11.24
C ILE A 611 10.42 -47.34 11.18
N VAL A 612 9.67 -46.25 11.31
CA VAL A 612 10.17 -44.87 11.28
C VAL A 612 9.95 -44.23 12.64
N ALA A 613 10.98 -43.56 13.16
CA ALA A 613 10.87 -42.73 14.35
C ALA A 613 11.73 -41.49 14.25
N LYS A 614 11.23 -40.37 14.77
CA LYS A 614 12.04 -39.18 14.97
C LYS A 614 12.70 -39.29 16.34
N ILE A 615 14.02 -39.26 16.38
CA ILE A 615 14.82 -39.43 17.59
C ILE A 615 15.78 -38.27 17.71
N TYR A 616 15.70 -37.55 18.81
CA TYR A 616 16.56 -36.40 19.09
C TYR A 616 16.92 -36.33 20.57
N ASP A 617 17.99 -35.61 20.83
CA ASP A 617 18.63 -35.52 22.14
C ASP A 617 19.27 -34.13 22.25
N ASN A 618 19.39 -33.63 23.49
CA ASN A 618 19.96 -32.31 23.78
C ASN A 618 21.47 -32.24 23.47
N ILE A 619 22.19 -33.37 23.45
CA ILE A 619 23.59 -33.45 22.99
C ILE A 619 23.66 -34.18 21.64
N SER A 620 23.37 -35.47 21.63
CA SER A 620 23.41 -36.30 20.42
C SER A 620 22.83 -37.68 20.69
N VAL A 621 22.48 -38.40 19.63
CA VAL A 621 22.03 -39.81 19.73
C VAL A 621 23.19 -40.70 19.30
N ASP A 622 23.63 -41.60 20.18
CA ASP A 622 24.72 -42.54 19.90
C ASP A 622 24.23 -43.75 19.10
N SER A 623 23.12 -44.35 19.55
CA SER A 623 22.54 -45.49 18.87
C SER A 623 21.03 -45.57 19.05
N ALA A 624 20.37 -46.15 18.06
CA ALA A 624 18.96 -46.50 18.14
C ALA A 624 18.72 -47.84 17.44
N PHE A 625 17.76 -48.61 17.93
CA PHE A 625 17.36 -49.87 17.32
C PHE A 625 15.92 -50.25 17.63
N VAL A 626 15.34 -51.07 16.74
CA VAL A 626 14.08 -51.76 16.97
C VAL A 626 14.35 -53.12 17.58
N GLU A 627 13.67 -53.44 18.67
CA GLU A 627 13.51 -54.81 19.18
C GLU A 627 12.13 -55.32 18.74
N PHE A 628 12.07 -56.50 18.13
CA PHE A 628 10.79 -57.09 17.68
C PHE A 628 10.73 -58.61 17.84
N LYS A 629 9.52 -59.15 17.98
CA LYS A 629 9.25 -60.59 18.07
C LYS A 629 7.89 -60.93 17.47
N ILE A 630 7.75 -62.13 16.91
CA ILE A 630 6.47 -62.67 16.46
C ILE A 630 5.85 -63.47 17.59
N ASN A 631 4.60 -63.15 17.96
CA ASN A 631 3.89 -63.72 19.10
C ASN A 631 4.74 -63.64 20.38
N ASN A 632 4.95 -64.79 21.04
CA ASN A 632 5.82 -64.96 22.19
C ASN A 632 7.19 -65.58 21.83
N GLY A 633 7.64 -65.43 20.58
CA GLY A 633 8.89 -65.98 20.07
C GLY A 633 10.14 -65.21 20.49
N ILE A 634 11.26 -65.51 19.82
CA ILE A 634 12.57 -64.90 20.06
C ILE A 634 12.54 -63.41 19.73
N THR A 635 13.18 -62.59 20.59
CA THR A 635 13.36 -61.16 20.34
C THR A 635 14.54 -60.97 19.39
N ASN A 636 14.25 -60.40 18.22
CA ASN A 636 15.21 -59.96 17.23
C ASN A 636 15.48 -58.46 17.39
N LYS A 637 16.62 -58.00 16.85
CA LYS A 637 17.03 -56.61 16.86
C LYS A 637 17.46 -56.17 15.47
N THR A 638 17.03 -54.97 15.07
CA THR A 638 17.47 -54.30 13.85
C THR A 638 17.86 -52.86 14.17
N ASP A 639 18.99 -52.40 13.66
CA ASP A 639 19.45 -51.03 13.89
C ASP A 639 18.57 -50.01 13.15
N LEU A 640 18.31 -48.89 13.83
CA LEU A 640 17.67 -47.72 13.28
C LEU A 640 18.77 -46.84 12.68
N LYS A 641 18.78 -46.71 11.36
CA LYS A 641 19.76 -45.90 10.66
C LYS A 641 19.25 -44.47 10.56
N VAL A 642 20.13 -43.52 10.89
CA VAL A 642 19.83 -42.10 10.79
C VAL A 642 19.66 -41.71 9.32
N SER A 643 18.53 -41.07 9.05
CA SER A 643 18.23 -40.32 7.84
C SER A 643 18.35 -38.82 8.15
N LYS A 644 17.79 -37.94 7.32
CA LYS A 644 17.81 -36.49 7.54
C LYS A 644 16.91 -36.07 8.72
N ASP A 645 17.21 -34.93 9.34
CA ASP A 645 16.37 -34.22 10.33
C ASP A 645 15.99 -35.05 11.57
N SER A 646 16.95 -35.81 12.11
CA SER A 646 16.76 -36.67 13.29
C SER A 646 15.74 -37.79 13.06
N ILE A 647 15.48 -38.17 11.81
CA ILE A 647 14.58 -39.27 11.49
C ILE A 647 15.38 -40.56 11.32
N TYR A 648 14.92 -41.63 11.94
CA TYR A 648 15.57 -42.93 11.95
C TYR A 648 14.66 -43.99 11.34
N ILE A 649 15.25 -44.87 10.53
CA ILE A 649 14.51 -45.89 9.77
C ILE A 649 15.15 -47.26 9.99
N ALA A 650 14.31 -48.26 10.26
CA ALA A 650 14.69 -49.67 10.36
C ALA A 650 13.81 -50.52 9.46
N GLU A 651 14.41 -51.48 8.76
CA GLU A 651 13.70 -52.40 7.87
C GLU A 651 13.54 -53.77 8.53
N LEU A 652 12.30 -54.17 8.75
CA LEU A 652 11.93 -55.49 9.22
C LEU A 652 11.88 -56.46 8.04
N ASN A 653 12.99 -57.13 7.80
CA ASN A 653 13.16 -58.14 6.75
C ASN A 653 12.52 -59.48 7.13
N LEU A 654 11.19 -59.49 7.23
CA LEU A 654 10.38 -60.71 7.30
C LEU A 654 9.86 -61.04 5.89
N ASN A 655 9.53 -62.29 5.62
CA ASN A 655 8.86 -62.68 4.37
C ASN A 655 7.51 -63.34 4.66
N SER A 656 6.66 -63.45 3.63
CA SER A 656 5.31 -64.02 3.77
C SER A 656 5.30 -65.47 4.23
N ASP A 657 6.39 -66.23 4.00
CA ASP A 657 6.50 -67.64 4.40
C ASP A 657 6.84 -67.78 5.90
N GLN A 658 7.40 -66.73 6.51
CA GLN A 658 7.70 -66.64 7.94
C GLN A 658 6.50 -66.17 8.77
N LEU A 659 5.40 -65.77 8.14
CA LEU A 659 4.25 -65.15 8.79
C LEU A 659 2.96 -65.91 8.47
N SER A 660 2.22 -66.26 9.52
CA SER A 660 0.89 -66.84 9.42
C SER A 660 -0.19 -65.79 9.71
N VAL A 661 -1.35 -65.92 9.04
CA VAL A 661 -2.52 -65.08 9.37
C VAL A 661 -2.92 -65.33 10.83
N GLY A 662 -3.03 -64.26 11.60
CA GLY A 662 -3.28 -64.28 13.04
C GLY A 662 -2.03 -64.06 13.91
N ASP A 663 -0.82 -64.07 13.33
CA ASP A 663 0.40 -63.73 14.06
C ASP A 663 0.37 -62.28 14.57
N ILE A 664 1.05 -62.03 15.69
CA ILE A 664 1.19 -60.69 16.28
C ILE A 664 2.67 -60.29 16.25
N LEU A 665 3.01 -59.31 15.42
CA LEU A 665 4.31 -58.65 15.45
C LEU A 665 4.35 -57.64 16.59
N ASN A 666 5.18 -57.93 17.60
CA ASN A 666 5.41 -57.06 18.74
C ASN A 666 6.74 -56.32 18.54
N TYR A 667 6.76 -54.98 18.60
CA TYR A 667 7.99 -54.19 18.47
C TYR A 667 8.09 -53.02 19.48
N ARG A 668 9.30 -52.58 19.79
CA ARG A 668 9.59 -51.33 20.49
C ARG A 668 10.93 -50.75 20.03
N ILE A 669 11.12 -49.46 20.21
CA ILE A 669 12.35 -48.75 19.88
C ILE A 669 13.14 -48.49 21.17
N LYS A 670 14.45 -48.66 21.11
CA LYS A 670 15.39 -48.22 22.12
C LYS A 670 16.37 -47.22 21.53
N SER A 671 16.60 -46.11 22.22
CA SER A 671 17.63 -45.12 21.88
C SER A 671 18.55 -44.88 23.07
N VAL A 672 19.82 -44.62 22.77
CA VAL A 672 20.89 -44.28 23.71
C VAL A 672 21.51 -42.97 23.25
N ASP A 673 21.69 -42.02 24.17
CA ASP A 673 22.33 -40.74 23.88
C ASP A 673 23.86 -40.85 23.67
N GLY A 674 24.43 -39.77 23.16
CA GLY A 674 25.86 -39.57 22.95
C GLY A 674 26.64 -39.12 24.17
N ALA A 675 25.98 -38.86 25.30
CA ALA A 675 26.62 -38.37 26.51
C ALA A 675 27.69 -39.32 27.06
N SER A 676 28.66 -38.77 27.79
CA SER A 676 29.68 -39.55 28.51
C SER A 676 29.05 -40.54 29.49
N LYS A 677 27.96 -40.14 30.16
CA LYS A 677 27.10 -41.02 30.96
C LYS A 677 25.81 -41.33 30.20
N LYS A 678 25.82 -42.48 29.53
CA LYS A 678 24.74 -42.92 28.64
C LYS A 678 23.36 -42.93 29.31
N ASN A 679 22.41 -42.12 28.81
CA ASN A 679 20.99 -42.25 29.15
C ASN A 679 20.27 -43.04 28.06
N VAL A 680 19.17 -43.68 28.42
CA VAL A 680 18.46 -44.64 27.57
C VAL A 680 16.96 -44.36 27.60
N LYS A 681 16.32 -44.40 26.43
CA LYS A 681 14.86 -44.31 26.28
C LYS A 681 14.32 -45.51 25.52
N TYR A 682 13.13 -45.97 25.94
CA TYR A 682 12.32 -46.94 25.20
C TYR A 682 11.02 -46.28 24.72
N SER A 683 10.53 -46.69 23.56
CA SER A 683 9.23 -46.27 23.03
C SER A 683 8.52 -47.46 22.34
N PRO A 684 7.37 -47.92 22.86
CA PRO A 684 6.77 -47.53 24.14
C PRO A 684 7.65 -47.92 25.35
N GLU A 685 7.45 -47.27 26.50
CA GLU A 685 8.31 -47.43 27.69
C GLU A 685 8.17 -48.80 28.36
N THR A 686 6.95 -49.32 28.48
CA THR A 686 6.62 -50.49 29.30
C THR A 686 6.27 -51.73 28.48
N GLU A 687 5.56 -51.59 27.36
CA GLU A 687 5.05 -52.70 26.54
C GLU A 687 5.46 -52.56 25.07
N TYR A 688 5.48 -53.69 24.35
CA TYR A 688 5.68 -53.68 22.90
C TYR A 688 4.41 -53.17 22.22
N LYS A 689 4.55 -52.40 21.14
CA LYS A 689 3.46 -52.18 20.19
C LYS A 689 3.16 -53.48 19.44
N SER A 690 1.88 -53.81 19.30
CA SER A 690 1.43 -55.01 18.62
C SER A 690 0.78 -54.68 17.27
N ILE A 691 1.15 -55.44 16.24
CA ILE A 691 0.55 -55.39 14.91
C ILE A 691 0.07 -56.79 14.56
N LYS A 692 -1.20 -56.92 14.18
CA LYS A 692 -1.78 -58.22 13.81
C LYS A 692 -1.55 -58.49 12.32
N ILE A 693 -1.06 -59.68 12.00
CA ILE A 693 -0.87 -60.13 10.63
C ILE A 693 -2.20 -60.68 10.12
N VAL A 694 -2.70 -60.13 9.01
CA VAL A 694 -3.97 -60.50 8.40
C VAL A 694 -3.78 -61.06 6.99
N GLU A 695 -4.83 -61.69 6.48
CA GLU A 695 -4.87 -62.13 5.09
C GLU A 695 -4.97 -60.91 4.16
N GLY A 696 -4.43 -61.04 2.96
CA GLY A 696 -4.55 -60.04 1.92
C GLY A 696 -4.21 -60.62 0.56
N TYR A 697 -4.25 -59.77 -0.45
CA TYR A 697 -3.94 -60.14 -1.83
C TYR A 697 -2.74 -59.33 -2.31
N LYS A 698 -1.87 -59.98 -3.08
CA LYS A 698 -0.82 -59.31 -3.84
C LYS A 698 -1.00 -59.66 -5.31
N PHE A 699 -1.38 -58.66 -6.10
CA PHE A 699 -1.47 -58.77 -7.55
C PHE A 699 -0.22 -58.15 -8.14
N SER A 700 0.55 -58.91 -8.91
CA SER A 700 1.85 -58.47 -9.44
C SER A 700 1.90 -58.61 -10.95
N SER A 701 2.64 -57.70 -11.59
CA SER A 701 3.00 -57.79 -13.00
C SER A 701 4.47 -57.44 -13.18
N THR A 702 5.18 -58.22 -13.99
CA THR A 702 6.59 -58.02 -14.32
C THR A 702 6.76 -57.69 -15.81
N PRO A 703 6.28 -56.51 -16.27
CA PRO A 703 6.15 -56.25 -17.69
C PRO A 703 7.50 -56.03 -18.39
N ASN A 704 8.55 -55.68 -17.64
CA ASN A 704 9.82 -55.19 -18.20
C ASN A 704 9.58 -54.11 -19.29
N LEU A 705 8.65 -53.20 -19.00
CA LEU A 705 8.11 -52.20 -19.93
C LEU A 705 9.18 -51.14 -20.20
N PHE A 706 9.56 -50.93 -21.46
CA PHE A 706 10.54 -49.91 -21.82
C PHE A 706 9.97 -48.50 -21.66
N ILE A 707 10.74 -47.60 -21.06
CA ILE A 707 10.46 -46.18 -20.92
C ILE A 707 11.42 -45.47 -21.87
N SER A 708 10.91 -45.00 -23.02
CA SER A 708 11.70 -44.19 -23.93
C SER A 708 11.87 -42.77 -23.41
N ASP A 709 12.93 -42.11 -23.87
CA ASP A 709 13.23 -40.71 -23.56
C ASP A 709 12.11 -39.78 -24.05
N ASN A 710 11.67 -38.83 -23.20
CA ASN A 710 10.58 -37.87 -23.49
C ASN A 710 9.32 -38.52 -24.10
N ASN A 711 8.78 -39.55 -23.45
CA ASN A 711 7.76 -40.42 -24.04
C ASN A 711 6.34 -39.85 -23.98
N PHE A 712 5.82 -39.43 -25.14
CA PHE A 712 4.39 -39.27 -25.39
C PHE A 712 4.02 -39.88 -26.76
N PRO A 713 3.13 -40.89 -26.83
CA PRO A 713 2.21 -41.38 -25.78
C PRO A 713 2.82 -42.47 -24.86
N SER A 714 2.37 -42.51 -23.60
CA SER A 714 2.86 -43.47 -22.59
C SER A 714 2.71 -44.93 -22.98
N GLU A 715 3.76 -45.68 -22.69
CA GLU A 715 3.70 -47.12 -22.49
C GLU A 715 2.87 -47.45 -21.24
N LYS A 716 2.13 -48.57 -21.27
CA LYS A 716 1.23 -48.97 -20.19
C LYS A 716 1.27 -50.46 -19.93
N ASP A 717 1.02 -50.84 -18.69
CA ASP A 717 0.79 -52.23 -18.30
C ASP A 717 -0.53 -52.35 -17.51
N THR A 718 -1.13 -53.54 -17.50
CA THR A 718 -2.45 -53.77 -16.88
C THR A 718 -2.44 -54.99 -15.98
N ILE A 719 -2.89 -54.81 -14.74
CA ILE A 719 -3.28 -55.89 -13.83
C ILE A 719 -4.81 -56.00 -13.86
N THR A 720 -5.33 -57.17 -14.21
CA THR A 720 -6.78 -57.46 -14.15
C THR A 720 -7.08 -58.30 -12.92
N ILE A 721 -7.82 -57.71 -11.98
CA ILE A 721 -8.31 -58.39 -10.78
C ILE A 721 -9.65 -59.03 -11.11
N THR A 722 -9.77 -60.34 -10.87
CA THR A 722 -11.00 -61.12 -11.19
C THR A 722 -11.89 -61.35 -9.97
N GLU A 723 -11.27 -61.28 -8.79
CA GLU A 723 -11.83 -61.45 -7.47
C GLU A 723 -12.78 -60.29 -7.14
N ASP A 724 -13.92 -60.63 -6.54
CA ASP A 724 -14.99 -59.69 -6.20
C ASP A 724 -14.97 -59.42 -4.69
N PHE A 725 -14.26 -58.39 -4.28
CA PHE A 725 -14.14 -58.00 -2.88
C PHE A 725 -14.05 -56.48 -2.72
N ILE A 726 -14.39 -56.00 -1.53
CA ILE A 726 -14.29 -54.58 -1.16
C ILE A 726 -12.91 -54.30 -0.58
N ILE A 727 -12.24 -53.30 -1.12
CA ILE A 727 -10.92 -52.84 -0.67
C ILE A 727 -11.07 -52.24 0.73
N SER A 728 -10.29 -52.73 1.69
CA SER A 728 -10.16 -52.16 3.05
C SER A 728 -8.82 -51.44 3.25
N ASP A 729 -7.84 -51.72 2.39
CA ASP A 729 -6.51 -51.13 2.38
C ASP A 729 -5.86 -51.38 1.01
N VAL A 730 -5.03 -50.46 0.52
CA VAL A 730 -4.34 -50.60 -0.77
C VAL A 730 -2.98 -49.90 -0.80
N ASP A 731 -1.95 -50.68 -1.08
CA ASP A 731 -0.60 -50.21 -1.35
C ASP A 731 -0.20 -50.49 -2.80
N PHE A 732 0.64 -49.61 -3.34
CA PHE A 732 1.16 -49.72 -4.70
C PHE A 732 2.69 -49.84 -4.68
N LEU A 733 3.19 -51.02 -5.05
CA LEU A 733 4.62 -51.30 -5.18
C LEU A 733 5.05 -51.11 -6.64
N ILE A 734 6.20 -50.49 -6.88
CA ILE A 734 6.81 -50.41 -8.20
C ILE A 734 8.33 -50.52 -8.12
N GLU A 735 8.91 -51.29 -9.05
CA GLU A 735 10.34 -51.37 -9.30
C GLU A 735 10.64 -50.76 -10.67
N VAL A 736 11.40 -49.67 -10.69
CA VAL A 736 11.76 -48.95 -11.91
C VAL A 736 13.27 -48.89 -12.03
N GLN A 737 13.79 -49.18 -13.21
CA GLN A 737 15.17 -48.92 -13.59
C GLN A 737 15.21 -47.62 -14.40
N HIS A 738 15.63 -46.50 -13.81
CA HIS A 738 15.80 -45.21 -14.48
C HIS A 738 16.97 -44.42 -13.86
N ASN A 739 17.67 -43.58 -14.64
CA ASN A 739 18.84 -42.85 -14.14
C ASN A 739 18.48 -41.59 -13.33
N ARG A 740 17.34 -40.96 -13.64
CA ARG A 740 16.71 -39.91 -12.82
C ARG A 740 15.23 -40.17 -12.65
N LEU A 741 14.81 -40.47 -11.43
CA LEU A 741 13.39 -40.62 -11.15
C LEU A 741 12.62 -39.30 -11.18
N SER A 742 13.29 -38.16 -11.00
CA SER A 742 12.65 -36.84 -11.10
C SER A 742 11.97 -36.59 -12.44
N ASP A 743 12.42 -37.28 -13.48
CA ASP A 743 12.00 -37.05 -14.85
C ASP A 743 10.73 -37.86 -15.15
N LEU A 744 10.36 -38.79 -14.25
CA LEU A 744 9.21 -39.66 -14.45
C LEU A 744 7.89 -39.05 -13.93
N GLU A 745 6.81 -39.28 -14.66
CA GLU A 745 5.45 -39.21 -14.14
C GLU A 745 4.82 -40.61 -14.18
N MET A 746 4.17 -41.02 -13.11
CA MET A 746 3.47 -42.30 -13.03
C MET A 746 1.99 -42.06 -12.77
N LYS A 747 1.12 -42.58 -13.63
CA LYS A 747 -0.34 -42.49 -13.46
C LYS A 747 -0.96 -43.86 -13.30
N LEU A 748 -1.89 -43.98 -12.36
CA LEU A 748 -2.70 -45.17 -12.18
C LEU A 748 -4.14 -44.87 -12.52
N LYS A 749 -4.68 -45.67 -13.43
CA LYS A 749 -6.11 -45.71 -13.74
C LYS A 749 -6.72 -46.94 -13.08
N THR A 750 -7.81 -46.74 -12.37
CA THR A 750 -8.54 -47.81 -11.68
C THR A 750 -9.83 -48.16 -12.43
N PRO A 751 -10.50 -49.27 -12.08
CA PRO A 751 -11.82 -49.59 -12.64
C PRO A 751 -12.88 -48.50 -12.38
N HIS A 752 -12.67 -47.66 -11.37
CA HIS A 752 -13.65 -46.68 -10.86
C HIS A 752 -13.28 -45.23 -11.14
N SER A 753 -12.08 -44.95 -11.65
CA SER A 753 -11.58 -43.59 -11.84
C SER A 753 -10.79 -43.42 -13.12
N SER A 754 -10.74 -42.18 -13.62
CA SER A 754 -9.72 -41.77 -14.60
C SER A 754 -8.31 -41.93 -14.03
N ALA A 755 -7.31 -41.89 -14.92
CA ALA A 755 -5.90 -41.96 -14.54
C ALA A 755 -5.53 -40.75 -13.67
N LYS A 756 -4.94 -41.01 -12.49
CA LYS A 756 -4.41 -39.98 -11.58
C LYS A 756 -2.92 -40.19 -11.37
N SER A 757 -2.16 -39.10 -11.20
CA SER A 757 -0.72 -39.17 -10.96
C SER A 757 -0.44 -39.71 -9.56
N ILE A 758 0.27 -40.83 -9.46
CA ILE A 758 0.84 -41.35 -8.21
C ILE A 758 2.10 -40.55 -7.84
N PHE A 759 2.88 -40.22 -8.86
CA PHE A 759 4.16 -39.55 -8.75
C PHE A 759 4.33 -38.57 -9.92
N GLU A 760 4.71 -37.34 -9.59
CA GLU A 760 5.07 -36.29 -10.53
C GLU A 760 5.94 -35.29 -9.78
N ARG A 761 7.16 -35.01 -10.27
CA ARG A 761 8.03 -34.00 -9.66
C ARG A 761 8.46 -32.99 -10.73
N PRO A 762 8.29 -31.68 -10.49
CA PRO A 762 8.87 -30.66 -11.37
C PRO A 762 10.39 -30.62 -11.13
N GLY A 763 11.16 -30.95 -12.17
CA GLY A 763 12.61 -31.04 -12.10
C GLY A 763 13.27 -29.68 -11.78
N ILE A 764 13.82 -29.55 -10.58
CA ILE A 764 14.88 -28.58 -10.27
C ILE A 764 15.89 -29.27 -9.34
N GLY A 765 16.99 -29.79 -9.89
CA GLY A 765 18.14 -30.31 -9.12
C GLY A 765 18.90 -31.46 -9.81
N THR A 766 20.23 -31.43 -9.76
CA THR A 766 21.16 -32.30 -10.54
C THR A 766 21.55 -33.63 -9.88
N GLU A 767 20.94 -34.06 -8.77
CA GLU A 767 21.63 -34.97 -7.83
C GLU A 767 20.94 -36.27 -7.41
N ASN A 768 20.05 -36.89 -8.21
CA ASN A 768 19.43 -38.17 -7.81
C ASN A 768 19.66 -39.33 -8.79
N ARG A 769 20.88 -39.88 -8.78
CA ARG A 769 21.29 -41.10 -9.50
C ARG A 769 20.99 -42.37 -8.68
N ILE A 770 19.73 -42.67 -8.41
CA ILE A 770 19.35 -43.93 -7.75
C ILE A 770 19.07 -44.99 -8.81
N ILE A 771 19.90 -46.02 -8.85
CA ILE A 771 19.76 -47.14 -9.79
C ILE A 771 18.80 -48.18 -9.18
N ASN A 772 17.73 -48.52 -9.91
CA ASN A 772 16.74 -49.56 -9.58
C ASN A 772 16.01 -49.39 -8.22
N PRO A 773 15.35 -48.24 -7.94
CA PRO A 773 14.50 -48.18 -6.75
C PRO A 773 13.30 -49.14 -6.83
N ILE A 774 13.01 -49.74 -5.68
CA ILE A 774 11.72 -50.31 -5.32
C ILE A 774 11.02 -49.26 -4.45
N ILE A 775 9.84 -48.83 -4.87
CA ILE A 775 9.05 -47.81 -4.17
C ILE A 775 7.75 -48.46 -3.75
N LEU A 776 7.43 -48.40 -2.46
CA LEU A 776 6.10 -48.74 -1.97
C LEU A 776 5.35 -47.44 -1.67
N PHE A 777 4.19 -47.26 -2.29
CA PHE A 777 3.28 -46.18 -2.01
C PHE A 777 2.18 -46.66 -1.07
N ASP A 778 2.09 -46.03 0.10
CA ASP A 778 1.13 -46.29 1.17
C ASP A 778 0.62 -44.93 1.67
N GLN A 779 -0.70 -44.74 1.73
CA GLN A 779 -1.29 -43.46 2.14
C GLN A 779 -0.90 -43.04 3.56
N SER A 780 -0.61 -44.02 4.40
CA SER A 780 -0.23 -43.86 5.81
C SER A 780 1.28 -43.67 6.03
N ALA A 781 2.09 -43.79 4.97
CA ALA A 781 3.54 -43.64 5.08
C ALA A 781 3.95 -42.28 5.65
N ALA A 782 4.99 -42.29 6.50
CA ALA A 782 5.45 -41.12 7.24
C ALA A 782 5.99 -40.00 6.34
N PHE A 783 6.50 -40.36 5.15
CA PHE A 783 7.15 -39.44 4.23
C PHE A 783 6.35 -39.27 2.96
N SER A 784 6.14 -38.03 2.52
CA SER A 784 5.69 -37.75 1.16
C SER A 784 6.76 -38.17 0.15
N ILE A 785 6.35 -38.67 -1.02
CA ILE A 785 7.25 -38.93 -2.14
C ILE A 785 8.02 -37.68 -2.61
N GLU A 786 7.62 -36.47 -2.22
CA GLU A 786 8.42 -35.25 -2.44
C GLU A 786 9.75 -35.25 -1.68
N SER A 787 9.83 -36.01 -0.58
CA SER A 787 11.07 -36.20 0.19
C SER A 787 12.04 -37.19 -0.47
N PHE A 788 11.64 -37.80 -1.61
CA PHE A 788 12.44 -38.77 -2.35
C PHE A 788 13.76 -38.15 -2.83
N GLY A 789 14.87 -38.87 -2.64
CA GLY A 789 16.19 -38.43 -3.10
C GLY A 789 16.88 -37.37 -2.22
N ILE A 790 16.56 -37.36 -0.93
CA ILE A 790 17.28 -36.55 0.09
C ILE A 790 18.25 -37.43 0.92
N SER A 791 18.25 -38.74 0.72
CA SER A 791 19.02 -39.69 1.52
C SER A 791 20.17 -40.28 0.72
N GLY A 792 21.40 -39.86 1.02
CA GLY A 792 22.66 -40.52 0.62
C GLY A 792 22.84 -41.93 1.20
N THR A 793 21.75 -42.62 1.52
CA THR A 793 21.72 -44.03 1.89
C THR A 793 21.39 -44.79 0.61
N GLY A 794 22.32 -45.55 0.05
CA GLY A 794 22.07 -46.43 -1.10
C GLY A 794 21.13 -47.59 -0.78
N GLN A 795 19.95 -47.33 -0.20
CA GLN A 795 18.92 -48.30 0.10
C GLN A 795 17.73 -48.12 -0.84
N SER A 796 17.46 -49.20 -1.57
CA SER A 796 16.61 -49.26 -2.75
C SER A 796 15.15 -49.61 -2.45
N ALA A 797 14.67 -49.50 -1.21
CA ALA A 797 13.30 -49.83 -0.83
C ALA A 797 12.79 -48.85 0.25
N MET A 798 11.88 -47.93 -0.09
CA MET A 798 11.28 -46.98 0.88
C MET A 798 9.76 -46.83 0.68
N TYR A 799 9.07 -46.55 1.79
CA TYR A 799 7.62 -46.32 1.88
C TYR A 799 7.33 -44.82 1.73
N TYR A 800 6.45 -44.46 0.81
CA TYR A 800 6.10 -43.07 0.57
C TYR A 800 4.60 -42.85 0.43
N ARG A 801 4.14 -41.75 1.00
CA ARG A 801 2.80 -41.24 0.75
C ARG A 801 2.78 -40.64 -0.66
N PRO A 802 1.83 -41.05 -1.51
CA PRO A 802 1.68 -40.45 -2.83
C PRO A 802 1.34 -38.96 -2.75
N LEU A 803 1.72 -38.21 -3.79
CA LEU A 803 1.54 -36.75 -3.82
C LEU A 803 0.19 -36.34 -4.41
N ASN A 804 -0.14 -36.89 -5.58
CA ASN A 804 -1.23 -36.41 -6.43
C ASN A 804 -2.43 -37.39 -6.51
N ILE A 805 -2.41 -38.43 -5.68
CA ILE A 805 -3.49 -39.41 -5.53
C ILE A 805 -3.68 -39.71 -4.05
N ASP A 806 -4.93 -39.92 -3.67
CA ASP A 806 -5.30 -40.42 -2.35
C ASP A 806 -5.66 -41.90 -2.50
N LEU A 807 -4.79 -42.80 -2.03
CA LEU A 807 -5.02 -44.24 -2.13
C LEU A 807 -6.18 -44.69 -1.23
N ASP A 808 -6.43 -44.01 -0.11
CA ASP A 808 -7.56 -44.30 0.79
C ASP A 808 -8.90 -44.04 0.10
N SER A 809 -8.93 -43.20 -0.94
CA SER A 809 -10.15 -42.98 -1.74
C SER A 809 -10.65 -44.22 -2.48
N TYR A 810 -9.88 -45.31 -2.52
CA TYR A 810 -10.27 -46.60 -3.06
C TYR A 810 -10.84 -47.56 -2.01
N ILE A 811 -10.68 -47.26 -0.72
CA ILE A 811 -11.31 -48.02 0.36
C ILE A 811 -12.83 -47.96 0.20
N GLY A 812 -13.50 -49.09 0.42
CA GLY A 812 -14.95 -49.25 0.22
C GLY A 812 -15.36 -49.50 -1.23
N LYS A 813 -14.44 -49.42 -2.21
CA LYS A 813 -14.72 -49.76 -3.62
C LYS A 813 -14.39 -51.22 -3.92
N ASN A 814 -15.00 -51.76 -4.96
CA ASN A 814 -14.75 -53.11 -5.42
C ASN A 814 -13.39 -53.22 -6.12
N ALA A 815 -12.56 -54.23 -5.81
CA ALA A 815 -11.26 -54.39 -6.45
C ALA A 815 -11.34 -54.84 -7.93
N LYS A 816 -12.43 -55.51 -8.32
CA LYS A 816 -12.60 -56.18 -9.61
C LYS A 816 -12.47 -55.23 -10.80
N GLY A 817 -11.67 -55.62 -11.80
CA GLY A 817 -11.51 -54.91 -13.06
C GLY A 817 -10.05 -54.63 -13.42
N ASN A 818 -9.85 -53.76 -14.42
CA ASN A 818 -8.53 -53.40 -14.92
C ASN A 818 -7.93 -52.23 -14.15
N TRP A 819 -6.75 -52.47 -13.59
CA TRP A 819 -5.87 -51.47 -13.03
C TRP A 819 -4.73 -51.25 -14.02
N ILE A 820 -4.57 -50.02 -14.49
CA ILE A 820 -3.67 -49.69 -15.60
C ILE A 820 -2.63 -48.69 -15.10
N LEU A 821 -1.36 -49.07 -15.19
CA LEU A 821 -0.22 -48.21 -14.87
C LEU A 821 0.33 -47.58 -16.16
N ASN A 822 0.49 -46.27 -16.15
CA ASN A 822 1.15 -45.47 -17.19
C ASN A 822 2.40 -44.82 -16.59
N VAL A 823 3.54 -44.94 -17.27
CA VAL A 823 4.79 -44.26 -16.87
C VAL A 823 5.30 -43.42 -18.05
N TYR A 824 5.58 -42.15 -17.77
CA TYR A 824 6.07 -41.15 -18.72
C TYR A 824 7.46 -40.72 -18.29
N ASP A 825 8.36 -40.53 -19.24
CA ASP A 825 9.53 -39.67 -19.05
C ASP A 825 9.18 -38.30 -19.62
N LYS A 826 9.29 -37.25 -18.79
CA LYS A 826 8.90 -35.88 -19.12
C LYS A 826 10.07 -35.02 -19.58
N GLU A 827 11.30 -35.48 -19.41
CA GLU A 827 12.50 -34.74 -19.75
C GLU A 827 13.31 -35.50 -20.82
N THR A 828 14.32 -34.83 -21.39
CA THR A 828 15.19 -35.43 -22.41
C THR A 828 16.52 -35.90 -21.81
N GLY A 829 17.05 -37.00 -22.33
CA GLY A 829 18.42 -37.47 -22.13
C GLY A 829 18.56 -38.83 -21.46
N GLU A 830 17.47 -39.48 -21.04
CA GLU A 830 17.51 -40.71 -20.25
C GLU A 830 16.46 -41.74 -20.70
N GLN A 831 16.66 -43.01 -20.33
CA GLN A 831 15.77 -44.12 -20.68
C GLN A 831 15.72 -45.09 -19.52
N GLY A 832 14.66 -45.90 -19.45
CA GLY A 832 14.54 -46.89 -18.40
C GLY A 832 13.54 -48.01 -18.65
N TYR A 833 13.21 -48.74 -17.58
CA TYR A 833 12.27 -49.85 -17.61
C TYR A 833 11.44 -49.92 -16.33
N VAL A 834 10.13 -50.20 -16.45
CA VAL A 834 9.35 -50.72 -15.33
C VAL A 834 9.58 -52.22 -15.23
N LYS A 835 10.28 -52.67 -14.19
CA LYS A 835 10.62 -54.10 -14.01
C LYS A 835 9.47 -54.88 -13.43
N ASN A 836 8.85 -54.34 -12.37
CA ASN A 836 7.77 -54.97 -11.65
C ASN A 836 6.85 -53.90 -11.06
N TRP A 837 5.56 -54.18 -10.93
CA TRP A 837 4.68 -53.42 -10.06
C TRP A 837 3.63 -54.34 -9.45
N SER A 838 3.13 -53.97 -8.27
CA SER A 838 2.15 -54.77 -7.56
C SER A 838 1.14 -53.90 -6.82
N LEU A 839 -0.09 -54.41 -6.73
CA LEU A 839 -1.10 -53.91 -5.81
C LEU A 839 -1.19 -54.87 -4.64
N ILE A 840 -0.98 -54.37 -3.43
CA ILE A 840 -1.16 -55.13 -2.19
C ILE A 840 -2.46 -54.62 -1.57
N MET A 841 -3.43 -55.50 -1.40
CA MET A 841 -4.78 -55.12 -0.97
C MET A 841 -5.25 -55.99 0.18
N ARG A 842 -6.11 -55.43 1.03
CA ARG A 842 -6.86 -56.19 2.04
C ARG A 842 -8.36 -56.10 1.78
N HIS A 843 -9.09 -57.07 2.31
CA HIS A 843 -10.55 -57.04 2.31
C HIS A 843 -11.09 -57.06 3.75
N ASP A 844 -12.17 -56.32 4.00
CA ASP A 844 -12.92 -56.45 5.25
C ASP A 844 -14.06 -57.47 5.05
N ASN A 845 -14.19 -58.42 5.97
CA ASN A 845 -15.34 -59.34 6.04
C ASN A 845 -16.58 -58.67 6.65
N MET A 846 -16.85 -57.41 6.32
CA MET A 846 -18.02 -56.68 6.80
C MET A 846 -19.13 -56.75 5.75
N THR A 847 -20.18 -57.49 6.07
CA THR A 847 -21.42 -57.59 5.31
C THR A 847 -21.99 -56.21 4.97
N HIS A 848 -22.40 -56.07 3.70
CA HIS A 848 -23.05 -54.93 3.07
C HIS A 848 -24.03 -54.20 4.02
N ALA A 849 -23.61 -53.05 4.55
CA ALA A 849 -24.51 -52.02 5.07
C ALA A 849 -24.22 -50.75 4.28
N GLU A 850 -25.22 -50.26 3.56
CA GLU A 850 -25.15 -49.05 2.74
C GLU A 850 -24.68 -47.87 3.59
N TYR A 851 -23.42 -47.44 3.40
CA TYR A 851 -22.97 -46.13 3.83
C TYR A 851 -23.33 -45.12 2.75
N ASN A 852 -24.31 -44.26 3.07
CA ASN A 852 -24.53 -43.01 2.35
C ASN A 852 -23.22 -42.22 2.33
N THR A 853 -22.57 -42.15 1.17
CA THR A 853 -21.37 -41.35 0.91
C THR A 853 -21.72 -39.88 0.81
N GLY A 854 -21.97 -39.26 1.96
CA GLY A 854 -21.70 -37.84 2.13
C GLY A 854 -20.20 -37.68 2.35
N ILE A 855 -19.44 -37.36 1.30
CA ILE A 855 -18.04 -36.93 1.44
C ILE A 855 -18.06 -35.63 2.26
N LEU A 856 -17.78 -35.72 3.56
CA LEU A 856 -17.66 -34.55 4.44
C LEU A 856 -16.27 -33.95 4.29
N ASN A 857 -16.06 -33.09 3.30
CA ASN A 857 -14.80 -32.33 3.16
C ASN A 857 -14.66 -31.16 4.16
N ASN A 858 -15.52 -31.07 5.18
CA ASN A 858 -15.63 -29.90 6.03
C ASN A 858 -15.07 -30.15 7.44
N TYR A 859 -14.15 -29.29 7.89
CA TYR A 859 -13.75 -29.18 9.28
C TYR A 859 -14.61 -28.10 9.96
N ARG A 860 -15.11 -28.35 11.17
CA ARG A 860 -15.98 -27.39 11.88
C ARG A 860 -15.80 -27.45 13.39
N LEU A 861 -15.85 -26.29 14.05
CA LEU A 861 -15.90 -26.17 15.52
C LEU A 861 -17.20 -25.48 15.94
N GLU A 862 -18.07 -26.16 16.68
CA GLU A 862 -19.34 -25.62 17.15
C GLU A 862 -19.19 -24.77 18.41
N ASN A 863 -20.20 -23.93 18.68
CA ASN A 863 -20.31 -23.25 19.96
C ASN A 863 -20.51 -24.29 21.06
N ASN A 864 -19.90 -24.06 22.23
CA ASN A 864 -20.14 -24.91 23.39
C ASN A 864 -21.59 -24.72 23.89
N TYR A 865 -22.19 -25.77 24.44
CA TYR A 865 -23.52 -25.68 25.05
C TYR A 865 -23.59 -26.48 26.36
N PRO A 866 -24.11 -25.89 27.46
CA PRO A 866 -24.59 -24.50 27.57
C PRO A 866 -23.44 -23.47 27.47
N ASN A 867 -23.75 -22.23 27.06
CA ASN A 867 -22.84 -21.07 27.15
C ASN A 867 -23.68 -19.81 27.47
N PRO A 868 -23.58 -19.20 28.67
CA PRO A 868 -22.65 -19.52 29.76
C PRO A 868 -22.85 -20.91 30.37
N PHE A 869 -21.82 -21.48 31.00
CA PHE A 869 -21.87 -22.79 31.66
C PHE A 869 -21.41 -22.75 33.12
N ASN A 870 -21.87 -23.73 33.92
CA ASN A 870 -21.48 -23.92 35.32
C ASN A 870 -21.57 -25.41 35.71
N PRO A 871 -20.48 -26.06 36.15
CA PRO A 871 -19.09 -25.90 35.72
C PRO A 871 -18.79 -26.74 34.46
N THR A 872 -19.81 -27.39 33.87
CA THR A 872 -19.66 -28.30 32.72
C THR A 872 -20.34 -27.80 31.46
N THR A 873 -19.68 -27.93 30.31
CA THR A 873 -20.25 -27.68 28.96
C THR A 873 -19.87 -28.80 28.01
N LYS A 874 -20.61 -28.96 26.90
CA LYS A 874 -20.21 -29.80 25.77
C LYS A 874 -19.63 -28.96 24.65
N ILE A 875 -18.60 -29.46 23.98
CA ILE A 875 -17.99 -28.87 22.79
C ILE A 875 -18.09 -29.90 21.67
N THR A 876 -18.73 -29.53 20.57
CA THR A 876 -18.89 -30.39 19.39
C THR A 876 -18.01 -29.87 18.26
N TYR A 877 -17.37 -30.78 17.53
CA TYR A 877 -16.55 -30.45 16.38
C TYR A 877 -16.57 -31.59 15.36
N GLU A 878 -16.23 -31.25 14.13
CA GLU A 878 -16.29 -32.15 12.97
C GLU A 878 -14.93 -32.19 12.28
N ILE A 879 -14.52 -33.41 11.97
CA ILE A 879 -13.25 -33.73 11.32
C ILE A 879 -13.58 -34.28 9.94
N GLY A 880 -13.16 -33.60 8.88
CA GLY A 880 -13.50 -33.97 7.49
C GLY A 880 -12.68 -35.14 6.94
N ALA A 881 -11.47 -35.35 7.46
CA ALA A 881 -10.60 -36.46 7.09
C ALA A 881 -9.75 -36.89 8.29
N ARG A 882 -9.26 -38.13 8.30
CA ARG A 882 -8.42 -38.64 9.39
C ARG A 882 -7.22 -37.73 9.61
N SER A 883 -7.15 -37.08 10.77
CA SER A 883 -6.19 -36.00 11.03
C SER A 883 -5.85 -35.91 12.51
N GLU A 884 -4.70 -35.31 12.81
CA GLU A 884 -4.32 -34.97 14.18
C GLU A 884 -5.23 -33.85 14.68
N VAL A 885 -5.73 -33.98 15.90
CA VAL A 885 -6.67 -33.05 16.53
C VAL A 885 -6.07 -32.60 17.86
N ASP A 886 -5.87 -31.29 18.00
CA ASP A 886 -5.59 -30.62 19.28
C ASP A 886 -6.74 -29.66 19.59
N LEU A 887 -7.53 -30.00 20.60
CA LEU A 887 -8.57 -29.14 21.17
C LEU A 887 -8.11 -28.68 22.55
N SER A 888 -7.75 -27.41 22.68
CA SER A 888 -7.19 -26.84 23.91
C SER A 888 -7.95 -25.58 24.36
N VAL A 889 -8.01 -25.34 25.67
CA VAL A 889 -8.62 -24.18 26.33
C VAL A 889 -7.55 -23.22 26.82
N PHE A 890 -7.75 -21.92 26.61
CA PHE A 890 -6.83 -20.82 26.91
C PHE A 890 -7.53 -19.73 27.72
N ASP A 891 -6.76 -18.99 28.53
CA ASP A 891 -7.21 -17.73 29.11
C ASP A 891 -7.17 -16.57 28.09
N ILE A 892 -7.65 -15.38 28.50
CA ILE A 892 -7.65 -14.18 27.64
C ILE A 892 -6.25 -13.64 27.31
N LEU A 893 -5.22 -14.08 28.04
CA LEU A 893 -3.83 -13.71 27.80
C LEU A 893 -3.13 -14.70 26.85
N GLY A 894 -3.83 -15.76 26.43
CA GLY A 894 -3.31 -16.80 25.55
C GLY A 894 -2.57 -17.93 26.26
N ASN A 895 -2.58 -17.98 27.60
CA ASN A 895 -1.99 -19.10 28.33
C ASN A 895 -2.88 -20.34 28.20
N LYS A 896 -2.29 -21.47 27.82
CA LYS A 896 -2.99 -22.76 27.71
C LYS A 896 -3.32 -23.29 29.10
N LEU A 897 -4.61 -23.38 29.41
CA LEU A 897 -5.10 -23.87 30.70
C LEU A 897 -5.27 -25.39 30.72
N LYS A 898 -5.77 -25.97 29.62
CA LYS A 898 -6.05 -27.41 29.54
C LYS A 898 -6.16 -27.88 28.09
N THR A 899 -5.59 -29.04 27.80
CA THR A 899 -5.87 -29.77 26.55
C THR A 899 -7.02 -30.74 26.79
N LEU A 900 -8.08 -30.64 25.98
CA LEU A 900 -9.28 -31.48 26.05
C LEU A 900 -9.14 -32.72 25.17
N VAL A 901 -8.56 -32.56 23.98
CA VAL A 901 -8.29 -33.64 23.03
C VAL A 901 -6.92 -33.42 22.43
N SER A 902 -6.11 -34.48 22.36
CA SER A 902 -4.84 -34.49 21.66
C SER A 902 -4.67 -35.87 21.04
N GLY A 903 -4.65 -35.98 19.72
CA GLY A 903 -4.41 -37.23 19.01
C GLY A 903 -5.12 -37.33 17.66
N ILE A 904 -4.90 -38.45 16.96
CA ILE A 904 -5.50 -38.69 15.64
C ILE A 904 -6.95 -39.16 15.78
N GLN A 905 -7.85 -38.52 15.05
CA GLN A 905 -9.26 -38.91 14.96
C GLN A 905 -9.65 -39.21 13.51
N ALA A 906 -10.59 -40.13 13.31
CA ALA A 906 -11.15 -40.44 11.99
C ALA A 906 -12.08 -39.31 11.51
N ALA A 907 -12.52 -39.36 10.26
CA ALA A 907 -13.56 -38.44 9.80
C ALA A 907 -14.86 -38.69 10.59
N GLY A 908 -15.48 -37.63 11.09
CA GLY A 908 -16.69 -37.73 11.91
C GLY A 908 -16.96 -36.54 12.81
N VAL A 909 -18.11 -36.58 13.47
CA VAL A 909 -18.54 -35.57 14.44
C VAL A 909 -18.26 -36.07 15.86
N TYR A 910 -17.53 -35.29 16.63
CA TYR A 910 -17.11 -35.59 17.99
C TYR A 910 -17.74 -34.60 18.97
N THR A 911 -18.08 -35.08 20.17
CA THR A 911 -18.56 -34.22 21.26
C THR A 911 -17.82 -34.57 22.53
N ILE A 912 -17.17 -33.59 23.14
CA ILE A 912 -16.47 -33.73 24.42
C ILE A 912 -17.12 -32.89 25.50
N GLN A 913 -17.13 -33.41 26.72
CA GLN A 913 -17.56 -32.67 27.90
C GLN A 913 -16.35 -32.02 28.57
N PHE A 914 -16.40 -30.71 28.73
CA PHE A 914 -15.42 -29.93 29.48
C PHE A 914 -15.96 -29.61 30.88
N ASN A 915 -15.22 -30.01 31.91
CA ASN A 915 -15.44 -29.62 33.30
C ASN A 915 -14.37 -28.60 33.75
N ALA A 916 -14.81 -27.43 34.21
CA ALA A 916 -14.00 -26.30 34.63
C ALA A 916 -14.03 -26.03 36.16
N ASP A 917 -14.26 -27.06 36.98
CA ASP A 917 -14.30 -26.96 38.45
C ASP A 917 -13.09 -26.26 39.08
N ASN A 918 -11.91 -26.39 38.48
CA ASN A 918 -10.66 -25.79 39.00
C ASN A 918 -10.27 -24.47 38.29
N ILE A 919 -11.18 -23.85 37.54
CA ILE A 919 -10.96 -22.62 36.77
C ILE A 919 -11.87 -21.51 37.33
N ALA A 920 -11.41 -20.26 37.40
CA ALA A 920 -12.18 -19.13 37.95
C ALA A 920 -13.36 -18.72 37.03
N SER A 921 -14.38 -18.02 37.55
CA SER A 921 -15.41 -17.42 36.68
C SER A 921 -14.76 -16.44 35.70
N GLY A 922 -15.15 -16.46 34.43
CA GLY A 922 -14.52 -15.59 33.43
C GLY A 922 -14.74 -16.01 31.98
N VAL A 923 -14.12 -15.25 31.09
CA VAL A 923 -14.08 -15.52 29.65
C VAL A 923 -12.85 -16.36 29.32
N TYR A 924 -13.04 -17.42 28.55
CA TYR A 924 -11.98 -18.30 28.07
C TYR A 924 -12.12 -18.52 26.57
N LEU A 925 -11.05 -18.99 25.94
CA LEU A 925 -11.04 -19.37 24.52
C LEU A 925 -10.78 -20.87 24.40
N TYR A 926 -11.33 -21.52 23.39
CA TYR A 926 -10.96 -22.88 23.01
C TYR A 926 -10.65 -22.93 21.53
N THR A 927 -9.56 -23.60 21.21
CA THR A 927 -9.04 -23.68 19.84
C THR A 927 -8.96 -25.14 19.42
N LEU A 928 -9.57 -25.46 18.28
CA LEU A 928 -9.37 -26.71 17.56
C LEU A 928 -8.31 -26.49 16.49
N LYS A 929 -7.25 -27.28 16.52
CA LYS A 929 -6.25 -27.38 15.45
C LYS A 929 -6.31 -28.78 14.86
N THR A 930 -6.47 -28.86 13.54
CA THR A 930 -6.44 -30.14 12.85
C THR A 930 -6.04 -29.99 11.38
N GLY A 931 -4.93 -30.62 10.99
CA GLY A 931 -4.31 -30.37 9.68
C GLY A 931 -4.06 -28.88 9.45
N ASN A 932 -4.66 -28.32 8.39
CA ASN A 932 -4.61 -26.89 8.07
C ASN A 932 -5.78 -26.07 8.67
N PHE A 933 -6.69 -26.70 9.40
CA PHE A 933 -7.84 -26.04 10.02
C PHE A 933 -7.52 -25.59 11.44
N VAL A 934 -7.67 -24.30 11.70
CA VAL A 934 -7.60 -23.73 13.04
C VAL A 934 -8.84 -22.87 13.28
N ALA A 935 -9.62 -23.22 14.30
CA ALA A 935 -10.79 -22.43 14.70
C ALA A 935 -10.76 -22.17 16.20
N THR A 936 -11.06 -20.93 16.61
CA THR A 936 -11.11 -20.52 18.01
C THR A 936 -12.49 -19.97 18.34
N LYS A 937 -13.04 -20.35 19.50
CA LYS A 937 -14.35 -19.90 20.00
C LYS A 937 -14.28 -19.55 21.48
N LYS A 938 -15.30 -18.83 21.97
CA LYS A 938 -15.37 -18.26 23.32
C LYS A 938 -16.23 -19.11 24.26
N LEU A 939 -15.71 -19.37 25.46
CA LEU A 939 -16.38 -19.97 26.62
C LEU A 939 -16.67 -18.88 27.66
N LEU A 940 -17.86 -18.87 28.26
CA LEU A 940 -18.17 -18.03 29.42
C LEU A 940 -18.54 -18.91 30.62
N LEU A 941 -17.64 -18.97 31.61
CA LEU A 941 -17.84 -19.73 32.85
C LEU A 941 -18.44 -18.82 33.92
N LEU A 942 -19.60 -19.20 34.46
CA LEU A 942 -20.25 -18.53 35.59
C LEU A 942 -20.29 -19.51 36.76
N LYS A 943 -19.51 -19.29 37.82
CA LYS A 943 -19.68 -20.02 39.09
C LYS A 943 -20.66 -19.33 40.01
#